data_AF-A0A844G6X2-F1
#
_entry.id   AF-A0A844G6X2-F1
#
_cell.length_a   1.000
_cell.length_b   1.000
_cell.length_c   1.000
_cell.angle_alpha   90.00
_cell.angle_beta   90.00
_cell.angle_gamma   90.00
#
_symmetry.space_group_name_H-M   'P 1'
#
loop_
_entity.id
_entity.type
_entity.pdbx_description
1 polymer ?
#
loop_
_entity_poly.entity_id
_entity_poly.type
_entity_poly.pdbx_seq_one_letter_code
_entity_poly.pdbx_strand_id
1 'polypeptide(L)'
;MKISGINTISTLLLFFLFCRLSVSASAIRFDEHGVLECETFSAGIVHRDRGWNSTEQRKLSAAAERISQNNGEKFRFPFHGFQAEQTVTRLGDNRYRLTYSLTSSGNIETNSIYFLMAPFIGLAEHNEVRLNGRAIPFPLSYDRNFTRLHNNIRTLELPLNQGFLQWKFAAPISVKLEDLRQYNIQAFDIRLLFTPSDGALRSSKFEAEVSYTPYQVKAVALKEKNGQQDTNFRYIPFCLEGVKKLNENSSPLSLNIPSGSRTLFLLHSADLPSGVKAADLELADSSGRKTIMPITVGRETGSLKTQTLPARAFCFEEGIPDECGFFYVTAFELPEDVERAGIIAAGNYLFAGAACSRQRIPLRSENGDYMLKAGKDWRRIENRLDVIPGSALDFSSFAVDAPAGKYGRTIVRDGHFQFSDRPGVPVRFYGVNLCFSSCFPSKEQADIIAQRLARQGFNAVRFHHFDHLLVKDLPDNYSTVDPEKLDRMEYLVYALKKAGIYITLDLFTIRSTKPDEVSAFPEGLNKYDILNYKIAVLLYPEVRNQFKTFIKTLLTHKNPYTGQTWLEDPAFNHISVLNENNPRHLYDRCIPAIKRELEKQTQEYCRQNRIELTDKNKRSLLMKVLMSRYDEYWRDMVGFLRDIGVKNPLTEQNFCSYPYLHEQRRTYDYVDNHKYWDHPSFGGKQWGLPMFFLSESALAHRGRLPKWLGNSRVFGKPYTVTEMNFCYPNSYRAEGALLYSAVAGLQDWDGIYHYDYADGIGRMFSKGKQQLRIFDICNDMARLIPARIGTALFLRRDVSPAATAYPVAVDVSSPSASDARFPEIAEDLIFRGRTGSLLVRDGKLLDPVPEGTREICNMDSVLKSAPVPCFAPEKRKQQERILSDTGEIEIDYAGQTFSLVAPQTEAGIFPAGATFRGRHLSARSIKTFGIIAAITLNGKSFADSSRLLLIHATDCKQENSLYDSRKLSVLKHYGDLQHVLARHGICEISLSLSEGNWKIYALDFDGKRLGEVPFKQAGGQIHFVADTFYGTDRVTFAYELIKEK
;
A
#
# COMPACT_ATOMS: atom_id res chain seq x y z
N MET A 1 -47.75 -43.24 -27.65
CA MET A 1 -49.12 -43.15 -27.09
C MET A 1 -49.35 -41.69 -26.69
N LYS A 2 -50.49 -41.14 -27.09
CA LYS A 2 -51.02 -39.74 -27.07
C LYS A 2 -50.73 -38.92 -25.77
N ILE A 3 -50.25 -37.64 -25.84
CA ILE A 3 -50.99 -36.32 -25.84
C ILE A 3 -51.66 -36.01 -24.47
N SER A 4 -51.60 -34.83 -23.82
CA SER A 4 -51.11 -33.43 -24.04
C SER A 4 -50.67 -32.79 -22.69
N GLY A 5 -50.19 -31.54 -22.50
CA GLY A 5 -49.91 -30.36 -23.36
C GLY A 5 -50.70 -29.09 -22.95
N ILE A 6 -49.99 -28.00 -22.54
CA ILE A 6 -50.29 -26.53 -22.59
C ILE A 6 -49.20 -25.84 -21.72
N ASN A 7 -48.16 -25.16 -22.26
CA ASN A 7 -48.07 -23.85 -22.93
C ASN A 7 -48.03 -22.61 -22.01
N THR A 8 -46.81 -22.12 -21.73
CA THR A 8 -46.53 -20.67 -21.76
C THR A 8 -45.20 -20.41 -22.47
N ILE A 9 -45.28 -19.95 -23.72
CA ILE A 9 -44.15 -19.58 -24.57
C ILE A 9 -43.64 -18.20 -24.14
N SER A 10 -42.39 -18.11 -23.66
CA SER A 10 -41.62 -16.83 -23.59
C SER A 10 -40.11 -16.97 -23.29
N THR A 11 -39.59 -18.17 -23.01
CA THR A 11 -38.24 -18.32 -22.42
C THR A 11 -37.11 -18.72 -23.40
N LEU A 12 -37.35 -18.89 -24.71
CA LEU A 12 -36.37 -19.55 -25.59
C LEU A 12 -35.91 -18.80 -26.85
N LEU A 13 -36.27 -17.53 -27.06
CA LEU A 13 -35.87 -16.79 -28.29
C LEU A 13 -35.14 -15.43 -28.10
N LEU A 14 -34.91 -14.96 -26.87
CA LEU A 14 -34.08 -13.76 -26.65
C LEU A 14 -32.61 -14.03 -26.25
N PHE A 15 -32.25 -15.28 -25.96
CA PHE A 15 -30.88 -15.62 -25.51
C PHE A 15 -29.90 -15.97 -26.65
N PHE A 16 -30.37 -16.02 -27.91
CA PHE A 16 -29.59 -16.44 -29.07
C PHE A 16 -29.36 -15.36 -30.14
N LEU A 17 -29.46 -14.08 -29.77
CA LEU A 17 -28.98 -12.95 -30.59
C LEU A 17 -27.74 -12.21 -30.03
N PHE A 18 -27.08 -12.77 -29.01
CA PHE A 18 -25.79 -12.27 -28.51
C PHE A 18 -24.56 -12.84 -29.26
N CYS A 19 -24.70 -13.04 -30.57
CA CYS A 19 -23.60 -13.35 -31.46
C CYS A 19 -23.57 -12.39 -32.65
N ARG A 20 -22.49 -11.61 -32.73
CA ARG A 20 -22.09 -10.76 -33.87
C ARG A 20 -23.01 -9.58 -34.21
N LEU A 21 -23.07 -8.60 -33.32
CA LEU A 21 -22.94 -7.19 -33.70
C LEU A 21 -22.10 -6.43 -32.65
N SER A 22 -20.86 -6.88 -32.47
CA SER A 22 -19.83 -6.01 -31.90
C SER A 22 -19.56 -4.89 -32.90
N VAL A 23 -20.26 -3.76 -32.77
CA VAL A 23 -19.76 -2.50 -33.32
C VAL A 23 -18.49 -2.20 -32.55
N SER A 24 -17.37 -2.64 -33.10
CA SER A 24 -16.05 -2.46 -32.51
C SER A 24 -15.81 -0.96 -32.37
N ALA A 25 -15.85 -0.45 -31.14
CA ALA A 25 -15.46 0.92 -30.86
C ALA A 25 -14.01 1.08 -31.32
N SER A 26 -13.74 2.10 -32.13
CA SER A 26 -12.39 2.35 -32.65
C SER A 26 -11.37 2.35 -31.51
N ALA A 27 -10.27 1.65 -31.76
CA ALA A 27 -9.12 1.59 -30.86
C ALA A 27 -8.33 2.92 -30.86
N ILE A 28 -8.42 3.69 -31.95
CA ILE A 28 -7.95 5.09 -32.00
C ILE A 28 -9.13 6.01 -31.66
N ARG A 29 -8.93 6.90 -30.70
CA ARG A 29 -9.91 7.87 -30.21
C ARG A 29 -9.28 9.26 -30.11
N PHE A 30 -10.13 10.27 -29.90
CA PHE A 30 -9.72 11.65 -29.66
C PHE A 30 -10.48 12.16 -28.45
N ASP A 31 -9.79 12.78 -27.49
CA ASP A 31 -10.39 13.33 -26.27
C ASP A 31 -11.06 14.70 -26.54
N GLU A 32 -11.55 15.36 -25.48
CA GLU A 32 -12.19 16.67 -25.57
C GLU A 32 -11.25 17.82 -25.97
N HIS A 33 -9.93 17.61 -25.92
CA HIS A 33 -8.90 18.53 -26.40
C HIS A 33 -8.37 18.14 -27.80
N GLY A 34 -8.83 17.03 -28.39
CA GLY A 34 -8.37 16.48 -29.66
C GLY A 34 -7.08 15.64 -29.55
N VAL A 35 -6.61 15.32 -28.34
CA VAL A 35 -5.44 14.43 -28.13
C VAL A 35 -5.80 13.03 -28.61
N LEU A 36 -4.92 12.41 -29.41
CA LEU A 36 -5.11 11.04 -29.89
C LEU A 36 -4.84 10.06 -28.74
N GLU A 37 -5.76 9.12 -28.53
CA GLU A 37 -5.61 7.99 -27.60
C GLU A 37 -5.69 6.64 -28.34
N CYS A 38 -4.82 5.70 -27.99
CA CYS A 38 -4.88 4.32 -28.49
C CYS A 38 -4.26 3.34 -27.48
N GLU A 39 -5.05 2.44 -26.90
CA GLU A 39 -4.60 1.64 -25.73
C GLU A 39 -4.05 2.52 -24.58
N THR A 40 -2.77 2.37 -24.20
CA THR A 40 -2.02 3.20 -23.25
C THR A 40 -1.21 4.32 -23.93
N PHE A 41 -1.30 4.45 -25.26
CA PHE A 41 -0.65 5.50 -26.02
C PHE A 41 -1.52 6.76 -26.05
N SER A 42 -0.90 7.91 -25.83
CA SER A 42 -1.50 9.21 -26.15
C SER A 42 -0.51 10.10 -26.89
N ALA A 43 -1.03 10.95 -27.79
CA ALA A 43 -0.23 11.88 -28.58
C ALA A 43 -0.97 13.21 -28.81
N GLY A 44 -0.30 14.31 -28.48
CA GLY A 44 -0.79 15.67 -28.69
C GLY A 44 0.35 16.62 -29.04
N ILE A 45 0.00 17.82 -29.52
CA ILE A 45 1.01 18.81 -29.93
C ILE A 45 1.65 19.51 -28.72
N VAL A 46 2.94 19.80 -28.86
CA VAL A 46 3.74 20.56 -27.90
C VAL A 46 4.51 21.64 -28.63
N HIS A 47 4.43 22.87 -28.11
CA HIS A 47 5.26 23.99 -28.51
C HIS A 47 6.30 24.27 -27.41
N ARG A 48 7.53 24.55 -27.81
CA ARG A 48 8.61 25.09 -26.98
C ARG A 48 9.00 26.47 -27.48
N ASP A 49 8.95 27.48 -26.62
CA ASP A 49 9.46 28.82 -26.91
C ASP A 49 11.00 28.87 -26.79
N ARG A 50 11.59 30.04 -27.12
CA ARG A 50 13.04 30.29 -26.98
C ARG A 50 13.56 30.19 -25.54
N GLY A 51 12.71 30.39 -24.54
CA GLY A 51 13.00 30.20 -23.12
C GLY A 51 12.82 28.74 -22.65
N TRP A 52 12.53 27.81 -23.56
CA TRP A 52 12.20 26.41 -23.30
C TRP A 52 10.89 26.17 -22.52
N ASN A 53 10.05 27.18 -22.32
CA ASN A 53 8.72 26.98 -21.74
C ASN A 53 7.87 26.12 -22.67
N SER A 54 7.02 25.25 -22.11
CA SER A 54 6.16 24.34 -22.88
C SER A 54 4.70 24.72 -22.83
N THR A 55 4.05 24.75 -23.99
CA THR A 55 2.58 24.67 -24.10
C THR A 55 2.23 23.30 -24.67
N GLU A 56 1.30 22.58 -24.06
CA GLU A 56 0.93 21.19 -24.43
C GLU A 56 -0.58 21.09 -24.63
N GLN A 57 -1.03 20.46 -25.73
CA GLN A 57 -2.45 20.31 -26.07
C GLN A 57 -3.26 19.67 -24.92
N ARG A 58 -2.68 18.63 -24.29
CA ARG A 58 -3.26 17.90 -23.15
C ARG A 58 -3.32 18.68 -21.82
N LYS A 59 -2.80 19.90 -21.77
CA LYS A 59 -2.77 20.78 -20.58
C LYS A 59 -3.52 22.09 -20.79
N LEU A 60 -4.26 22.22 -21.89
CA LEU A 60 -5.11 23.39 -22.14
C LEU A 60 -6.26 23.39 -21.12
N SER A 61 -6.51 24.56 -20.52
CA SER A 61 -7.53 24.74 -19.48
C SER A 61 -8.98 24.69 -20.01
N ALA A 62 -9.16 24.67 -21.33
CA ALA A 62 -10.44 24.57 -22.01
C ALA A 62 -10.42 23.42 -23.03
N ALA A 63 -11.56 22.76 -23.19
CA ALA A 63 -11.81 21.83 -24.28
C ALA A 63 -11.72 22.54 -25.64
N ALA A 64 -11.45 21.78 -26.70
CA ALA A 64 -11.41 22.32 -28.06
C ALA A 64 -12.83 22.55 -28.61
N GLU A 65 -12.99 23.55 -29.49
CA GLU A 65 -14.20 23.70 -30.32
C GLU A 65 -14.27 22.50 -31.27
N ARG A 66 -15.17 21.56 -30.98
CA ARG A 66 -15.37 20.32 -31.74
C ARG A 66 -16.52 20.47 -32.74
N ILE A 67 -16.19 20.32 -34.02
CA ILE A 67 -17.13 20.40 -35.15
C ILE A 67 -17.18 19.03 -35.82
N SER A 68 -18.32 18.34 -35.71
CA SER A 68 -18.55 17.06 -36.38
C SER A 68 -18.78 17.25 -37.88
N GLN A 69 -18.26 16.33 -38.69
CA GLN A 69 -18.42 16.28 -40.14
C GLN A 69 -18.77 14.85 -40.58
N ASN A 70 -19.40 14.69 -41.76
CA ASN A 70 -19.95 13.40 -42.20
C ASN A 70 -18.96 12.21 -42.13
N ASN A 71 -17.66 12.44 -42.37
CA ASN A 71 -16.59 11.42 -42.32
C ASN A 71 -15.46 11.78 -41.33
N GLY A 72 -15.69 12.65 -40.34
CA GLY A 72 -14.60 13.11 -39.48
C GLY A 72 -14.97 14.17 -38.45
N GLU A 73 -13.95 14.70 -37.79
CA GLU A 73 -14.07 15.71 -36.75
C GLU A 73 -13.04 16.82 -36.97
N LYS A 74 -13.40 18.06 -36.64
CA LYS A 74 -12.47 19.18 -36.59
C LYS A 74 -12.43 19.74 -35.18
N PHE A 75 -11.23 19.89 -34.63
CA PHE A 75 -10.96 20.49 -33.32
C PHE A 75 -10.25 21.83 -33.56
N ARG A 76 -10.75 22.90 -32.94
CA ARG A 76 -10.12 24.23 -32.99
C ARG A 76 -9.84 24.74 -31.59
N PHE A 77 -8.62 25.22 -31.34
CA PHE A 77 -8.21 25.71 -30.02
C PHE A 77 -7.07 26.75 -30.10
N PRO A 78 -6.97 27.69 -29.15
CA PRO A 78 -5.81 28.57 -29.03
C PRO A 78 -4.60 27.79 -28.48
N PHE A 79 -3.40 28.03 -29.03
CA PHE A 79 -2.20 27.30 -28.70
C PHE A 79 -0.95 28.18 -28.79
N HIS A 80 -0.47 28.69 -27.64
CA HIS A 80 0.72 29.57 -27.54
C HIS A 80 0.77 30.70 -28.61
N GLY A 81 -0.32 31.47 -28.73
CA GLY A 81 -0.43 32.56 -29.71
C GLY A 81 -0.76 32.12 -31.14
N PHE A 82 -0.70 30.82 -31.46
CA PHE A 82 -1.33 30.28 -32.66
C PHE A 82 -2.82 30.01 -32.41
N GLN A 83 -3.62 30.10 -33.46
CA GLN A 83 -4.85 29.34 -33.60
C GLN A 83 -4.49 27.97 -34.18
N ALA A 84 -4.83 26.90 -33.48
CA ALA A 84 -4.68 25.54 -33.96
C ALA A 84 -5.99 25.04 -34.56
N GLU A 85 -5.90 24.45 -35.75
CA GLU A 85 -6.97 23.65 -36.35
C GLU A 85 -6.45 22.24 -36.62
N GLN A 86 -7.09 21.25 -36.01
CA GLN A 86 -6.88 19.82 -36.22
C GLN A 86 -8.08 19.26 -36.99
N THR A 87 -7.84 18.55 -38.08
CA THR A 87 -8.85 17.78 -38.80
C THR A 87 -8.51 16.30 -38.70
N VAL A 88 -9.51 15.50 -38.31
CA VAL A 88 -9.47 14.05 -38.19
C VAL A 88 -10.45 13.45 -39.20
N THR A 89 -9.96 12.85 -40.28
CA THR A 89 -10.81 12.18 -41.29
C THR A 89 -10.72 10.68 -41.12
N ARG A 90 -11.84 9.98 -40.94
CA ARG A 90 -11.87 8.51 -40.89
C ARG A 90 -11.68 7.96 -42.30
N LEU A 91 -10.66 7.11 -42.48
CA LEU A 91 -10.36 6.43 -43.75
C LEU A 91 -10.81 4.97 -43.75
N GLY A 92 -11.12 4.42 -42.58
CA GLY A 92 -11.59 3.05 -42.37
C GLY A 92 -11.70 2.73 -40.88
N ASP A 93 -11.76 1.46 -40.54
CA ASP A 93 -11.69 1.02 -39.15
C ASP A 93 -10.25 1.16 -38.63
N ASN A 94 -10.10 1.78 -37.45
CA ASN A 94 -8.81 2.10 -36.84
C ASN A 94 -7.81 2.82 -37.76
N ARG A 95 -8.27 3.51 -38.82
CA ARG A 95 -7.42 4.27 -39.76
C ARG A 95 -7.97 5.67 -40.01
N TYR A 96 -7.13 6.67 -39.77
CA TYR A 96 -7.50 8.08 -39.81
C TYR A 96 -6.42 8.90 -40.54
N ARG A 97 -6.84 9.97 -41.23
CA ARG A 97 -5.94 11.06 -41.65
C ARG A 97 -6.02 12.17 -40.60
N LEU A 98 -4.87 12.66 -40.20
CA LEU A 98 -4.70 13.77 -39.28
C LEU A 98 -4.02 14.91 -40.03
N THR A 99 -4.63 16.09 -40.01
CA THR A 99 -4.06 17.32 -40.54
C THR A 99 -4.11 18.38 -39.47
N TYR A 100 -2.97 19.00 -39.17
CA TYR A 100 -2.88 20.13 -38.25
C TYR A 100 -2.38 21.36 -39.00
N SER A 101 -3.05 22.49 -38.76
CA SER A 101 -2.65 23.81 -39.23
C SER A 101 -2.60 24.76 -38.05
N LEU A 102 -1.41 25.25 -37.73
CA LEU A 102 -1.18 26.32 -36.75
C LEU A 102 -1.02 27.63 -37.53
N THR A 103 -1.74 28.68 -37.16
CA THR A 103 -1.66 30.00 -37.80
C THR A 103 -1.70 31.12 -36.75
N SER A 104 -0.93 32.19 -36.95
CA SER A 104 -0.96 33.38 -36.09
C SER A 104 -0.93 34.66 -36.92
N SER A 105 -1.43 35.75 -36.34
CA SER A 105 -1.37 37.10 -36.91
C SER A 105 0.04 37.71 -36.82
N GLY A 106 0.86 37.25 -35.87
CA GLY A 106 2.24 37.70 -35.64
C GLY A 106 3.27 36.57 -35.80
N ASN A 107 4.55 36.92 -35.70
CA ASN A 107 5.63 35.94 -35.60
C ASN A 107 5.70 35.40 -34.15
N ILE A 108 5.79 34.09 -33.99
CA ILE A 108 5.96 33.44 -32.69
C ILE A 108 7.35 32.81 -32.65
N GLU A 109 8.19 33.29 -31.74
CA GLU A 109 9.57 32.82 -31.55
C GLU A 109 9.59 31.41 -30.97
N THR A 110 9.89 30.44 -31.82
CA THR A 110 9.68 29.03 -31.57
C THR A 110 11.01 28.28 -31.59
N ASN A 111 11.29 27.52 -30.54
CA ASN A 111 12.42 26.62 -30.46
C ASN A 111 12.10 25.23 -31.03
N SER A 112 10.86 24.74 -30.85
CA SER A 112 10.35 23.58 -31.60
C SER A 112 8.83 23.38 -31.43
N ILE A 113 8.17 22.89 -32.49
CA ILE A 113 6.81 22.34 -32.47
C ILE A 113 6.87 20.88 -32.92
N TYR A 114 6.26 20.00 -32.12
CA TYR A 114 6.24 18.57 -32.39
C TYR A 114 4.97 17.91 -31.85
N PHE A 115 4.56 16.79 -32.45
CA PHE A 115 3.79 15.79 -31.71
C PHE A 115 4.69 15.15 -30.68
N LEU A 116 4.30 15.20 -29.42
CA LEU A 116 4.95 14.47 -28.35
C LEU A 116 4.21 13.15 -28.14
N MET A 117 4.94 12.05 -28.25
CA MET A 117 4.52 10.74 -27.74
C MET A 117 5.38 10.45 -26.51
N ALA A 118 4.80 10.65 -25.33
CA ALA A 118 5.53 10.55 -24.06
C ALA A 118 4.64 10.18 -22.86
N PRO A 119 5.21 9.54 -21.82
CA PRO A 119 6.52 8.89 -21.76
C PRO A 119 6.42 7.37 -21.96
N PHE A 120 7.33 6.76 -22.72
CA PHE A 120 7.43 5.30 -22.78
C PHE A 120 8.48 4.79 -21.80
N ILE A 121 8.04 4.20 -20.70
CA ILE A 121 8.91 3.70 -19.62
C ILE A 121 9.32 2.23 -19.87
N GLY A 122 8.53 1.47 -20.64
CA GLY A 122 8.82 0.06 -20.97
C GLY A 122 9.77 -0.20 -22.13
N LEU A 123 10.18 0.81 -22.92
CA LEU A 123 10.89 0.58 -24.19
C LEU A 123 12.27 -0.09 -24.03
N ALA A 124 12.96 0.10 -22.89
CA ALA A 124 14.30 -0.45 -22.67
C ALA A 124 14.36 -1.98 -22.77
N GLU A 125 13.30 -2.70 -22.35
CA GLU A 125 13.26 -4.15 -22.35
C GLU A 125 12.50 -4.69 -23.58
N HIS A 126 13.27 -5.12 -24.59
CA HIS A 126 12.79 -5.84 -25.78
C HIS A 126 11.90 -5.06 -26.78
N ASN A 127 11.98 -3.72 -26.82
CA ASN A 127 11.23 -2.95 -27.82
C ASN A 127 12.08 -2.33 -28.93
N GLU A 128 11.52 -2.38 -30.13
CA GLU A 128 12.03 -1.73 -31.33
C GLU A 128 10.97 -0.77 -31.87
N VAL A 129 11.36 0.46 -32.18
CA VAL A 129 10.56 1.34 -33.06
C VAL A 129 11.09 1.18 -34.47
N ARG A 130 10.21 1.15 -35.48
CA ARG A 130 10.64 1.09 -36.89
C ARG A 130 10.47 2.44 -37.56
N LEU A 131 11.57 3.01 -38.06
CA LEU A 131 11.56 4.20 -38.90
C LEU A 131 11.88 3.79 -40.34
N ASN A 132 10.98 4.08 -41.29
CA ASN A 132 11.06 3.58 -42.68
C ASN A 132 11.29 2.05 -42.74
N GLY A 133 10.63 1.27 -41.87
CA GLY A 133 10.75 -0.18 -41.75
C GLY A 133 12.01 -0.70 -41.01
N ARG A 134 13.06 0.13 -40.86
CA ARG A 134 14.29 -0.21 -40.12
C ARG A 134 14.04 -0.18 -38.62
N ALA A 135 14.28 -1.30 -37.94
CA ALA A 135 14.27 -1.39 -36.49
C ALA A 135 15.34 -0.52 -35.84
N ILE A 136 14.96 0.17 -34.77
CA ILE A 136 15.81 0.91 -33.86
C ILE A 136 15.55 0.37 -32.45
N PRO A 137 16.46 -0.43 -31.89
CA PRO A 137 16.33 -0.94 -30.53
C PRO A 137 16.60 0.17 -29.51
N PHE A 138 15.86 0.17 -28.42
CA PHE A 138 16.09 1.10 -27.31
C PHE A 138 17.17 0.54 -26.37
N PRO A 139 18.10 1.38 -25.86
CA PRO A 139 19.23 0.90 -25.07
C PRO A 139 18.80 0.56 -23.64
N LEU A 140 19.16 -0.66 -23.18
CA LEU A 140 18.84 -1.16 -21.85
C LEU A 140 19.37 -0.24 -20.73
N SER A 141 20.64 0.17 -20.82
CA SER A 141 21.23 1.22 -20.00
C SER A 141 21.15 2.58 -20.70
N TYR A 142 21.33 3.69 -19.95
CA TYR A 142 21.41 5.03 -20.54
C TYR A 142 22.52 5.11 -21.59
N ASP A 143 22.19 5.54 -22.81
CA ASP A 143 23.15 5.85 -23.87
C ASP A 143 22.98 7.31 -24.32
N ARG A 144 23.98 8.14 -23.99
CA ARG A 144 24.07 9.54 -24.44
C ARG A 144 24.00 9.69 -25.96
N ASN A 145 24.34 8.64 -26.71
CA ASN A 145 24.33 8.64 -28.16
C ASN A 145 22.96 8.26 -28.75
N PHE A 146 21.99 7.78 -27.97
CA PHE A 146 20.68 7.39 -28.47
C PHE A 146 19.81 8.59 -28.85
N THR A 147 19.92 9.70 -28.11
CA THR A 147 19.20 10.93 -28.37
C THR A 147 19.61 11.54 -29.71
N ARG A 148 18.83 11.28 -30.77
CA ARG A 148 19.15 11.64 -32.16
C ARG A 148 17.94 12.12 -32.93
N LEU A 149 18.19 13.01 -33.89
CA LEU A 149 17.23 13.42 -34.90
C LEU A 149 17.39 12.55 -36.14
N HIS A 150 16.31 11.90 -36.55
CA HIS A 150 16.22 11.09 -37.76
C HIS A 150 15.46 11.87 -38.83
N ASN A 151 16.12 12.24 -39.92
CA ASN A 151 15.53 13.03 -41.01
C ASN A 151 14.97 12.12 -42.12
N ASN A 152 14.12 12.67 -42.98
CA ASN A 152 13.52 11.99 -44.14
C ASN A 152 12.66 10.76 -43.77
N ILE A 153 11.94 10.82 -42.65
CA ILE A 153 11.06 9.74 -42.21
C ILE A 153 9.70 9.87 -42.89
N ARG A 154 9.26 8.79 -43.55
CA ARG A 154 7.96 8.65 -44.20
C ARG A 154 7.03 7.69 -43.47
N THR A 155 7.57 6.69 -42.76
CA THR A 155 6.79 5.83 -41.88
C THR A 155 7.43 5.65 -40.51
N LEU A 156 6.59 5.56 -39.49
CA LEU A 156 6.91 5.17 -38.13
C LEU A 156 5.97 4.02 -37.74
N GLU A 157 6.50 2.91 -37.23
CA GLU A 157 5.70 1.87 -36.59
C GLU A 157 6.10 1.76 -35.12
N LEU A 158 5.08 1.86 -34.26
CA LEU A 158 5.17 1.83 -32.82
C LEU A 158 4.42 0.59 -32.29
N PRO A 159 5.11 -0.36 -31.65
CA PRO A 159 4.44 -1.48 -31.00
C PRO A 159 3.65 -1.04 -29.74
N LEU A 160 2.38 -1.43 -29.61
CA LEU A 160 1.48 -1.16 -28.48
C LEU A 160 1.04 -2.48 -27.81
N ASN A 161 0.52 -2.44 -26.58
CA ASN A 161 0.30 -3.65 -25.77
C ASN A 161 -0.57 -4.72 -26.43
N GLN A 162 -1.55 -4.35 -27.27
CA GLN A 162 -2.49 -5.26 -27.95
C GLN A 162 -2.37 -5.22 -29.49
N GLY A 163 -1.49 -4.40 -30.05
CA GLY A 163 -1.28 -4.26 -31.49
C GLY A 163 -0.09 -3.38 -31.87
N PHE A 164 -0.16 -2.71 -33.00
CA PHE A 164 0.83 -1.69 -33.37
C PHE A 164 0.17 -0.51 -34.08
N LEU A 165 0.73 0.67 -33.82
CA LEU A 165 0.31 1.94 -34.40
C LEU A 165 1.30 2.34 -35.50
N GLN A 166 0.84 2.43 -36.74
CA GLN A 166 1.63 2.89 -37.87
C GLN A 166 1.23 4.33 -38.22
N TRP A 167 2.23 5.18 -38.38
CA TRP A 167 2.11 6.53 -38.92
C TRP A 167 2.74 6.56 -40.32
N LYS A 168 2.05 7.17 -41.27
CA LYS A 168 2.51 7.41 -42.65
C LYS A 168 2.39 8.89 -42.94
N PHE A 169 3.52 9.59 -43.02
CA PHE A 169 3.58 11.04 -43.18
C PHE A 169 3.34 11.45 -44.63
N ALA A 170 2.53 12.50 -44.86
CA ALA A 170 2.20 12.95 -46.22
C ALA A 170 3.45 13.48 -46.96
N ALA A 171 4.32 14.18 -46.24
CA ALA A 171 5.67 14.56 -46.65
C ALA A 171 6.70 13.94 -45.68
N PRO A 172 7.97 13.78 -46.07
CA PRO A 172 9.01 13.36 -45.14
C PRO A 172 9.17 14.37 -44.00
N ILE A 173 9.27 13.88 -42.77
CA ILE A 173 9.50 14.72 -41.57
C ILE A 173 10.80 14.32 -40.86
N SER A 174 11.18 15.11 -39.87
CA SER A 174 12.18 14.72 -38.87
C SER A 174 11.50 14.12 -37.64
N VAL A 175 12.09 13.04 -37.12
CA VAL A 175 11.65 12.35 -35.90
C VAL A 175 12.80 12.34 -34.91
N LYS A 176 12.62 12.92 -33.73
CA LYS A 176 13.59 12.83 -32.63
C LYS A 176 13.24 11.64 -31.74
N LEU A 177 14.19 10.73 -31.57
CA LEU A 177 14.18 9.74 -30.49
C LEU A 177 15.05 10.31 -29.37
N GLU A 178 14.57 10.29 -28.13
CA GLU A 178 15.28 10.91 -27.00
C GLU A 178 15.23 10.03 -25.75
N ASP A 179 16.40 9.76 -25.17
CA ASP A 179 16.55 9.09 -23.88
C ASP A 179 16.47 10.14 -22.77
N LEU A 180 15.43 10.08 -21.93
CA LEU A 180 15.24 11.05 -20.86
C LEU A 180 16.06 10.73 -19.60
N ARG A 181 16.82 9.62 -19.59
CA ARG A 181 17.70 9.28 -18.45
C ARG A 181 18.86 10.24 -18.31
N GLN A 182 19.21 10.97 -19.37
CA GLN A 182 20.09 12.15 -19.30
C GLN A 182 19.58 13.25 -18.34
N TYR A 183 18.27 13.25 -18.04
CA TYR A 183 17.59 14.15 -17.11
C TYR A 183 17.10 13.43 -15.84
N ASN A 184 17.65 12.25 -15.52
CA ASN A 184 17.22 11.36 -14.43
C ASN A 184 15.77 10.83 -14.53
N ILE A 185 15.16 10.86 -15.72
CA ILE A 185 13.81 10.30 -15.96
C ILE A 185 13.97 8.94 -16.65
N GLN A 186 13.47 7.85 -16.05
CA GLN A 186 13.56 6.49 -16.60
C GLN A 186 12.55 6.26 -17.74
N ALA A 187 12.69 6.98 -18.86
CA ALA A 187 11.77 6.92 -19.99
C ALA A 187 12.43 7.36 -21.31
N PHE A 188 11.72 7.13 -22.41
CA PHE A 188 12.05 7.71 -23.72
C PHE A 188 10.88 8.51 -24.30
N ASP A 189 11.24 9.50 -25.12
CA ASP A 189 10.36 10.33 -25.92
C ASP A 189 10.49 9.97 -27.41
N ILE A 190 9.36 10.05 -28.15
CA ILE A 190 9.36 10.14 -29.61
C ILE A 190 8.69 11.46 -30.00
N ARG A 191 9.36 12.28 -30.79
CA ARG A 191 8.86 13.58 -31.23
C ARG A 191 8.79 13.66 -32.75
N LEU A 192 7.61 13.93 -33.30
CA LEU A 192 7.40 14.14 -34.74
C LEU A 192 7.39 15.63 -35.01
N LEU A 193 8.40 16.15 -35.67
CA LEU A 193 8.54 17.58 -35.89
C LEU A 193 7.53 18.05 -36.95
N PHE A 194 6.93 19.22 -36.70
CA PHE A 194 6.10 19.91 -37.69
C PHE A 194 6.95 20.54 -38.80
N THR A 195 6.32 21.03 -39.87
CA THR A 195 7.00 21.74 -40.95
C THR A 195 6.38 23.13 -41.16
N PRO A 196 7.13 24.23 -40.98
CA PRO A 196 8.40 24.32 -40.25
C PRO A 196 8.22 24.02 -38.75
N SER A 197 9.26 23.50 -38.09
CA SER A 197 9.26 23.15 -36.66
C SER A 197 9.68 24.28 -35.74
N ASP A 198 10.50 25.22 -36.21
CA ASP A 198 11.22 26.18 -35.37
C ASP A 198 11.53 27.48 -36.13
N GLY A 199 12.00 28.50 -35.40
CA GLY A 199 12.24 29.85 -35.90
C GLY A 199 11.11 30.83 -35.59
N ALA A 200 11.05 31.93 -36.34
CA ALA A 200 10.03 32.98 -36.21
C ALA A 200 8.78 32.61 -37.01
N LEU A 201 7.83 31.92 -36.38
CA LEU A 201 6.75 31.23 -37.10
C LEU A 201 5.43 32.02 -37.12
N ARG A 202 4.87 32.24 -38.32
CA ARG A 202 3.45 32.64 -38.51
C ARG A 202 2.52 31.47 -38.78
N SER A 203 3.06 30.36 -39.28
CA SER A 203 2.30 29.13 -39.48
C SER A 203 3.20 27.90 -39.42
N SER A 204 2.59 26.76 -39.10
CA SER A 204 3.26 25.47 -39.04
C SER A 204 2.23 24.37 -39.30
N LYS A 205 2.62 23.29 -39.99
CA LYS A 205 1.71 22.23 -40.43
C LYS A 205 2.25 20.84 -40.16
N PHE A 206 1.33 19.89 -40.03
CA PHE A 206 1.63 18.47 -39.94
C PHE A 206 0.52 17.66 -40.60
N GLU A 207 0.87 16.61 -41.35
CA GLU A 207 -0.12 15.72 -41.97
C GLU A 207 0.38 14.26 -41.98
N ALA A 208 -0.45 13.35 -41.49
CA ALA A 208 -0.18 11.92 -41.44
C ALA A 208 -1.45 11.09 -41.58
N GLU A 209 -1.33 9.89 -42.14
CA GLU A 209 -2.28 8.81 -41.86
C GLU A 209 -1.79 8.01 -40.66
N VAL A 210 -2.66 7.78 -39.68
CA VAL A 210 -2.43 6.89 -38.54
C VAL A 210 -3.33 5.66 -38.66
N SER A 211 -2.78 4.48 -38.43
CA SER A 211 -3.53 3.22 -38.40
C SER A 211 -3.13 2.35 -37.22
N TYR A 212 -4.10 1.70 -36.58
CA TYR A 212 -3.86 0.72 -35.53
C TYR A 212 -4.27 -0.68 -36.00
N THR A 213 -3.33 -1.62 -35.90
CA THR A 213 -3.53 -3.02 -36.27
C THR A 213 -3.38 -3.90 -35.02
N PRO A 214 -4.46 -4.54 -34.54
CA PRO A 214 -4.37 -5.50 -33.44
C PRO A 214 -3.41 -6.66 -33.73
N TYR A 215 -2.86 -7.24 -32.67
CA TYR A 215 -2.12 -8.49 -32.78
C TYR A 215 -3.05 -9.66 -33.10
N GLN A 216 -2.68 -10.43 -34.11
CA GLN A 216 -3.37 -11.64 -34.53
C GLN A 216 -2.69 -12.85 -33.89
N VAL A 217 -3.18 -13.22 -32.71
CA VAL A 217 -2.73 -14.41 -31.97
C VAL A 217 -3.80 -15.50 -32.05
N LYS A 218 -3.40 -16.76 -32.17
CA LYS A 218 -4.28 -17.93 -32.18
C LYS A 218 -3.85 -18.92 -31.11
N ALA A 219 -4.81 -19.50 -30.39
CA ALA A 219 -4.52 -20.59 -29.47
C ALA A 219 -3.97 -21.80 -30.23
N VAL A 220 -3.03 -22.53 -29.62
CA VAL A 220 -2.48 -23.78 -30.13
C VAL A 220 -3.05 -24.91 -29.29
N ALA A 221 -3.92 -25.73 -29.89
CA ALA A 221 -4.47 -26.93 -29.27
C ALA A 221 -3.47 -28.09 -29.32
N LEU A 222 -3.51 -28.99 -28.34
CA LEU A 222 -2.67 -30.20 -28.31
C LEU A 222 -3.26 -31.34 -29.14
N LYS A 223 -4.55 -31.27 -29.48
CA LYS A 223 -5.26 -32.24 -30.31
C LYS A 223 -6.04 -31.54 -31.41
N GLU A 224 -6.32 -32.28 -32.49
CA GLU A 224 -7.30 -31.87 -33.51
C GLU A 224 -8.73 -31.94 -32.95
N LYS A 225 -9.10 -30.93 -32.17
CA LYS A 225 -10.49 -30.54 -31.93
C LYS A 225 -10.67 -29.10 -32.40
N ASN A 226 -11.89 -28.76 -32.81
CA ASN A 226 -12.25 -27.40 -33.20
C ASN A 226 -11.93 -26.43 -32.05
N GLY A 227 -10.82 -25.68 -32.20
CA GLY A 227 -10.19 -24.92 -31.13
C GLY A 227 -11.02 -23.73 -30.67
N GLN A 228 -11.99 -24.01 -29.80
CA GLN A 228 -12.69 -22.99 -29.02
C GLN A 228 -11.75 -22.48 -27.93
N GLN A 229 -11.77 -21.17 -27.71
CA GLN A 229 -10.91 -20.50 -26.75
C GLN A 229 -11.57 -20.47 -25.36
N ASP A 230 -10.81 -20.79 -24.31
CA ASP A 230 -11.33 -20.86 -22.94
C ASP A 230 -11.00 -19.59 -22.12
N THR A 231 -9.86 -18.94 -22.36
CA THR A 231 -9.39 -17.77 -21.59
C THR A 231 -8.50 -16.83 -22.43
N ASN A 232 -8.21 -15.62 -21.93
CA ASN A 232 -7.24 -14.68 -22.49
C ASN A 232 -6.17 -14.32 -21.44
N PHE A 233 -4.90 -14.28 -21.85
CA PHE A 233 -3.95 -13.38 -21.21
C PHE A 233 -3.87 -12.07 -21.99
N ARG A 234 -4.60 -11.05 -21.53
CA ARG A 234 -4.77 -9.75 -22.21
C ARG A 234 -5.43 -9.90 -23.60
N TYR A 235 -4.62 -10.13 -24.64
CA TYR A 235 -5.02 -10.33 -26.04
C TYR A 235 -4.56 -11.70 -26.60
N ILE A 236 -3.91 -12.51 -25.76
CA ILE A 236 -3.34 -13.81 -26.13
C ILE A 236 -4.35 -14.89 -25.76
N PRO A 237 -5.00 -15.55 -26.73
CA PRO A 237 -5.99 -16.58 -26.48
C PRO A 237 -5.32 -17.90 -26.11
N PHE A 238 -5.79 -18.55 -25.05
CA PHE A 238 -5.39 -19.91 -24.70
C PHE A 238 -6.59 -20.86 -24.75
N CYS A 239 -6.31 -22.11 -25.16
CA CYS A 239 -7.19 -23.25 -24.96
C CYS A 239 -6.60 -24.09 -23.82
N LEU A 240 -7.41 -24.42 -22.81
CA LEU A 240 -6.97 -25.08 -21.59
C LEU A 240 -7.42 -26.56 -21.58
N GLU A 241 -6.51 -27.47 -21.96
CA GLU A 241 -6.75 -28.93 -21.90
C GLU A 241 -6.39 -29.53 -20.51
N GLY A 242 -6.55 -28.73 -19.45
CA GLY A 242 -6.03 -28.99 -18.11
C GLY A 242 -4.51 -28.88 -18.01
N VAL A 243 -3.97 -28.79 -16.79
CA VAL A 243 -2.51 -28.66 -16.58
C VAL A 243 -1.82 -30.01 -16.82
N LYS A 244 -0.95 -30.07 -17.83
CA LYS A 244 -0.04 -31.20 -18.05
C LYS A 244 1.17 -31.07 -17.13
N LYS A 245 1.31 -32.04 -16.23
CA LYS A 245 2.46 -32.15 -15.31
C LYS A 245 3.48 -33.08 -15.93
N LEU A 246 4.64 -32.54 -16.30
CA LEU A 246 5.71 -33.21 -17.04
C LEU A 246 6.96 -33.29 -16.16
N ASN A 247 7.80 -34.29 -16.44
CA ASN A 247 9.09 -34.54 -15.80
C ASN A 247 10.09 -35.15 -16.81
N GLU A 248 11.31 -35.41 -16.37
CA GLU A 248 12.39 -35.99 -17.20
C GLU A 248 12.06 -37.33 -17.90
N ASN A 249 11.09 -38.09 -17.36
CA ASN A 249 10.64 -39.37 -17.92
C ASN A 249 9.40 -39.23 -18.82
N SER A 250 8.88 -38.01 -18.98
CA SER A 250 7.70 -37.73 -19.80
C SER A 250 8.09 -37.62 -21.28
N SER A 251 7.27 -38.19 -22.16
CA SER A 251 7.45 -37.99 -23.60
C SER A 251 7.36 -36.51 -23.98
N PRO A 252 8.16 -36.01 -24.93
CA PRO A 252 8.11 -34.61 -25.36
C PRO A 252 6.71 -34.16 -25.77
N LEU A 253 6.27 -33.01 -25.24
CA LEU A 253 4.98 -32.43 -25.58
C LEU A 253 5.07 -31.69 -26.91
N SER A 254 4.52 -32.27 -27.98
CA SER A 254 4.49 -31.66 -29.30
C SER A 254 3.44 -30.55 -29.40
N LEU A 255 3.81 -29.43 -30.02
CA LEU A 255 2.96 -28.28 -30.31
C LEU A 255 2.84 -28.08 -31.83
N ASN A 256 1.60 -28.08 -32.33
CA ASN A 256 1.30 -27.86 -33.75
C ASN A 256 1.34 -26.37 -34.07
N ILE A 257 2.53 -25.85 -34.43
CA ILE A 257 2.71 -24.44 -34.78
C ILE A 257 2.33 -24.21 -36.26
N PRO A 258 1.43 -23.26 -36.57
CA PRO A 258 1.12 -22.91 -37.95
C PRO A 258 2.34 -22.36 -38.71
N SER A 259 2.57 -22.83 -39.93
CA SER A 259 3.67 -22.36 -40.79
C SER A 259 3.68 -20.83 -40.94
N GLY A 260 4.88 -20.27 -40.88
CA GLY A 260 5.14 -18.82 -40.86
C GLY A 260 4.90 -18.14 -39.51
N SER A 261 4.76 -18.90 -38.41
CA SER A 261 4.71 -18.33 -37.06
C SER A 261 6.05 -17.72 -36.66
N ARG A 262 6.01 -16.60 -35.94
CA ARG A 262 7.16 -15.79 -35.52
C ARG A 262 7.22 -15.57 -34.01
N THR A 263 6.14 -15.91 -33.31
CA THR A 263 6.09 -15.90 -31.85
C THR A 263 5.25 -17.07 -31.34
N LEU A 264 5.78 -17.77 -30.35
CA LEU A 264 5.09 -18.77 -29.54
C LEU A 264 4.93 -18.23 -28.11
N PHE A 265 3.70 -18.19 -27.62
CA PHE A 265 3.39 -17.95 -26.23
C PHE A 265 3.16 -19.29 -25.53
N LEU A 266 3.78 -19.49 -24.38
CA LEU A 266 3.48 -20.59 -23.47
C LEU A 266 2.82 -20.04 -22.21
N LEU A 267 1.78 -20.71 -21.71
CA LEU A 267 1.21 -20.55 -20.37
C LEU A 267 1.65 -21.75 -19.52
N HIS A 268 2.51 -21.50 -18.55
CA HIS A 268 3.29 -22.54 -17.86
C HIS A 268 3.80 -22.11 -16.49
N SER A 269 4.27 -23.09 -15.71
CA SER A 269 4.92 -22.90 -14.41
C SER A 269 5.88 -24.08 -14.16
N ALA A 270 6.55 -24.10 -13.01
CA ALA A 270 7.38 -25.22 -12.59
C ALA A 270 7.22 -25.49 -11.07
N ASP A 271 7.55 -26.70 -10.64
CA ASP A 271 7.72 -27.06 -9.23
C ASP A 271 9.20 -27.35 -8.94
N LEU A 272 10.03 -26.33 -9.14
CA LEU A 272 11.48 -26.39 -9.05
C LEU A 272 12.05 -25.09 -8.44
N PRO A 273 13.23 -25.11 -7.79
CA PRO A 273 13.89 -23.90 -7.30
C PRO A 273 14.34 -22.92 -8.40
N SER A 274 14.56 -21.66 -8.02
CA SER A 274 15.15 -20.64 -8.90
C SER A 274 16.50 -21.07 -9.48
N GLY A 275 16.76 -20.71 -10.73
CA GLY A 275 17.99 -21.04 -11.45
C GLY A 275 18.06 -22.45 -12.02
N VAL A 276 17.09 -23.32 -11.70
CA VAL A 276 17.01 -24.68 -12.25
C VAL A 276 16.33 -24.66 -13.63
N LYS A 277 16.86 -25.45 -14.56
CA LYS A 277 16.22 -25.66 -15.87
C LYS A 277 14.99 -26.55 -15.70
N ALA A 278 13.81 -26.04 -16.08
CA ALA A 278 12.55 -26.77 -15.96
C ALA A 278 12.23 -27.59 -17.22
N ALA A 279 12.55 -27.05 -18.40
CA ALA A 279 12.35 -27.71 -19.68
C ALA A 279 13.29 -27.15 -20.75
N ASP A 280 13.37 -27.82 -21.89
CA ASP A 280 13.90 -27.30 -23.14
C ASP A 280 12.73 -27.14 -24.14
N LEU A 281 12.66 -25.99 -24.81
CA LEU A 281 11.82 -25.78 -25.99
C LEU A 281 12.67 -26.13 -27.22
N GLU A 282 12.38 -27.28 -27.82
CA GLU A 282 12.99 -27.72 -29.08
C GLU A 282 12.15 -27.18 -30.25
N LEU A 283 12.80 -26.47 -31.19
CA LEU A 283 12.21 -25.96 -32.42
C LEU A 283 12.87 -26.70 -33.60
N ALA A 284 12.08 -27.17 -34.56
CA ALA A 284 12.58 -27.86 -35.74
C ALA A 284 12.08 -27.21 -37.04
N ASP A 285 12.99 -27.06 -38.00
CA ASP A 285 12.67 -26.63 -39.37
C ASP A 285 12.26 -27.80 -40.27
N SER A 286 11.90 -27.49 -41.52
CA SER A 286 11.52 -28.46 -42.55
C SER A 286 12.67 -29.38 -43.00
N SER A 287 13.93 -29.00 -42.77
CA SER A 287 15.12 -29.83 -43.01
C SER A 287 15.44 -30.80 -41.87
N GLY A 288 14.74 -30.65 -40.73
CA GLY A 288 14.98 -31.41 -39.50
C GLY A 288 16.10 -30.83 -38.63
N ARG A 289 16.62 -29.64 -38.95
CA ARG A 289 17.58 -28.93 -38.09
C ARG A 289 16.87 -28.47 -36.83
N LYS A 290 17.49 -28.71 -35.68
CA LYS A 290 16.94 -28.37 -34.36
C LYS A 290 17.62 -27.14 -33.77
N THR A 291 16.83 -26.27 -33.16
CA THR A 291 17.25 -25.16 -32.28
C THR A 291 16.64 -25.40 -30.91
N ILE A 292 17.45 -25.35 -29.85
CA ILE A 292 16.98 -25.59 -28.47
C ILE A 292 17.05 -24.30 -27.66
N MET A 293 15.96 -23.96 -26.98
CA MET A 293 15.85 -22.82 -26.09
C MET A 293 15.54 -23.30 -24.65
N PRO A 294 16.44 -23.13 -23.68
CA PRO A 294 16.19 -23.58 -22.31
C PRO A 294 15.13 -22.71 -21.61
N ILE A 295 14.26 -23.34 -20.85
CA ILE A 295 13.25 -22.71 -19.98
C ILE A 295 13.73 -22.85 -18.54
N THR A 296 14.17 -21.74 -17.94
CA THR A 296 14.76 -21.72 -16.59
C THR A 296 13.85 -21.02 -15.58
N VAL A 297 13.73 -21.59 -14.38
CA VAL A 297 12.98 -20.98 -13.27
C VAL A 297 13.66 -19.68 -12.84
N GLY A 298 12.87 -18.62 -12.66
CA GLY A 298 13.36 -17.26 -12.39
C GLY A 298 13.74 -16.47 -13.65
N ARG A 299 13.67 -17.10 -14.84
CA ARG A 299 13.96 -16.42 -16.12
C ARG A 299 12.82 -16.56 -17.10
N GLU A 300 12.64 -17.72 -17.73
CA GLU A 300 11.55 -17.98 -18.67
C GLU A 300 10.25 -18.47 -17.99
N THR A 301 10.31 -18.98 -16.76
CA THR A 301 9.14 -19.44 -15.99
C THR A 301 9.32 -19.18 -14.50
N GLY A 302 8.22 -19.14 -13.74
CA GLY A 302 8.26 -19.02 -12.27
C GLY A 302 8.18 -20.37 -11.57
N SER A 303 7.95 -20.35 -10.24
CA SER A 303 7.85 -21.57 -9.43
C SER A 303 6.66 -21.54 -8.48
N LEU A 304 5.87 -22.62 -8.46
CA LEU A 304 4.81 -22.83 -7.48
C LEU A 304 5.35 -22.95 -6.04
N LYS A 305 6.47 -23.65 -5.88
CA LYS A 305 7.00 -24.06 -4.57
C LYS A 305 7.92 -23.03 -3.92
N THR A 306 8.64 -22.25 -4.72
CA THR A 306 9.53 -21.19 -4.22
C THR A 306 9.01 -19.78 -4.53
N GLN A 307 7.77 -19.66 -5.03
CA GLN A 307 7.09 -18.41 -5.42
C GLN A 307 8.00 -17.47 -6.25
N THR A 308 8.90 -18.05 -7.04
CA THR A 308 9.97 -17.34 -7.72
C THR A 308 9.42 -16.62 -8.94
N LEU A 309 9.62 -15.30 -9.02
CA LEU A 309 9.20 -14.49 -10.16
C LEU A 309 10.17 -14.62 -11.35
N PRO A 310 9.66 -14.81 -12.59
CA PRO A 310 10.47 -14.85 -13.80
C PRO A 310 10.85 -13.47 -14.33
N ALA A 311 12.06 -13.34 -14.89
CA ALA A 311 12.53 -12.12 -15.54
C ALA A 311 11.98 -11.87 -16.96
N ARG A 312 11.47 -12.88 -17.66
CA ARG A 312 10.99 -12.80 -19.07
C ARG A 312 9.52 -13.21 -19.27
N ALA A 313 8.77 -13.38 -18.18
CA ALA A 313 7.40 -13.89 -18.22
C ALA A 313 6.50 -13.10 -17.27
N PHE A 314 5.20 -13.12 -17.53
CA PHE A 314 4.21 -12.34 -16.78
C PHE A 314 3.21 -13.25 -16.08
N CYS A 315 2.87 -12.91 -14.83
CA CYS A 315 1.89 -13.69 -14.05
C CYS A 315 0.52 -13.72 -14.76
N PHE A 316 -0.10 -14.89 -14.79
CA PHE A 316 -1.43 -15.12 -15.33
C PHE A 316 -2.48 -14.97 -14.23
N GLU A 317 -3.08 -13.79 -14.14
CA GLU A 317 -3.92 -13.38 -13.00
C GLU A 317 -5.36 -13.96 -13.01
N GLU A 318 -5.84 -14.51 -14.13
CA GLU A 318 -7.20 -15.07 -14.21
C GLU A 318 -7.36 -16.40 -13.43
N GLY A 319 -6.23 -17.02 -13.05
CA GLY A 319 -6.21 -18.34 -12.42
C GLY A 319 -6.51 -19.47 -13.41
N ILE A 320 -6.20 -20.71 -13.03
CA ILE A 320 -6.52 -21.90 -13.83
C ILE A 320 -7.54 -22.73 -13.05
N PRO A 321 -8.69 -23.11 -13.64
CA PRO A 321 -9.68 -23.93 -12.97
C PRO A 321 -9.06 -25.20 -12.36
N ASP A 322 -9.48 -25.50 -11.13
CA ASP A 322 -9.10 -26.68 -10.34
C ASP A 322 -7.59 -26.85 -10.03
N GLU A 323 -6.75 -25.85 -10.30
CA GLU A 323 -5.30 -25.86 -10.00
C GLU A 323 -4.89 -24.66 -9.14
N CYS A 324 -4.16 -24.92 -8.06
CA CYS A 324 -3.71 -23.88 -7.14
C CYS A 324 -2.31 -23.37 -7.48
N GLY A 325 -2.19 -22.06 -7.72
CA GLY A 325 -0.92 -21.34 -7.74
C GLY A 325 -0.65 -20.54 -9.02
N PHE A 326 0.54 -19.96 -9.10
CA PHE A 326 0.89 -18.98 -10.13
C PHE A 326 1.37 -19.65 -11.43
N PHE A 327 0.71 -19.29 -12.53
CA PHE A 327 1.14 -19.58 -13.90
C PHE A 327 1.68 -18.31 -14.55
N TYR A 328 2.53 -18.49 -15.55
CA TYR A 328 3.26 -17.42 -16.21
C TYR A 328 3.14 -17.54 -17.73
N VAL A 329 3.04 -16.41 -18.41
CA VAL A 329 3.01 -16.32 -19.86
C VAL A 329 4.35 -15.80 -20.37
N THR A 330 4.96 -16.53 -21.31
CA THR A 330 6.29 -16.24 -21.89
C THR A 330 6.21 -16.25 -23.40
N ALA A 331 6.81 -15.25 -24.06
CA ALA A 331 6.93 -15.20 -25.51
C ALA A 331 8.32 -15.65 -25.95
N PHE A 332 8.34 -16.63 -26.84
CA PHE A 332 9.51 -17.12 -27.54
C PHE A 332 9.43 -16.64 -28.99
N GLU A 333 10.49 -15.96 -29.43
CA GLU A 333 10.64 -15.58 -30.83
C GLU A 333 11.05 -16.79 -31.66
N LEU A 334 10.41 -17.00 -32.82
CA LEU A 334 10.65 -18.15 -33.69
C LEU A 334 11.46 -17.74 -34.95
N PRO A 335 12.45 -18.56 -35.35
CA PRO A 335 13.01 -18.54 -36.71
C PRO A 335 11.95 -18.58 -37.82
N GLU A 336 12.33 -18.21 -39.05
CA GLU A 336 11.39 -18.08 -40.19
C GLU A 336 10.82 -19.41 -40.69
N ASP A 337 11.55 -20.47 -40.41
CA ASP A 337 11.50 -21.81 -40.97
C ASP A 337 10.99 -22.87 -39.97
N VAL A 338 10.57 -22.48 -38.76
CA VAL A 338 10.01 -23.40 -37.77
C VAL A 338 8.67 -23.97 -38.23
N GLU A 339 8.59 -25.29 -38.31
CA GLU A 339 7.35 -26.03 -38.58
C GLU A 339 6.85 -26.82 -37.36
N ARG A 340 7.73 -27.15 -36.41
CA ARG A 340 7.38 -27.92 -35.21
C ARG A 340 8.07 -27.36 -33.97
N ALA A 341 7.37 -27.41 -32.84
CA ALA A 341 7.95 -27.20 -31.52
C ALA A 341 7.62 -28.37 -30.60
N GLY A 342 8.54 -28.70 -29.71
CA GLY A 342 8.36 -29.69 -28.64
C GLY A 342 8.85 -29.14 -27.31
N ILE A 343 8.16 -29.44 -26.22
CA ILE A 343 8.65 -29.17 -24.86
C ILE A 343 9.17 -30.48 -24.26
N ILE A 344 10.45 -30.49 -23.92
CA ILE A 344 11.15 -31.61 -23.27
C ILE A 344 11.37 -31.22 -21.81
N ALA A 345 10.64 -31.81 -20.88
CA ALA A 345 10.79 -31.47 -19.46
C ALA A 345 12.13 -31.98 -18.90
N ALA A 346 12.83 -31.13 -18.14
CA ALA A 346 14.10 -31.43 -17.46
C ALA A 346 13.92 -31.56 -15.93
N GLY A 347 12.69 -31.40 -15.46
CA GLY A 347 12.25 -31.56 -14.07
C GLY A 347 10.74 -31.31 -14.00
N ASN A 348 10.17 -31.09 -12.82
CA ASN A 348 8.73 -30.87 -12.64
C ASN A 348 8.27 -29.58 -13.34
N TYR A 349 7.72 -29.72 -14.55
CA TYR A 349 7.25 -28.63 -15.41
C TYR A 349 5.74 -28.74 -15.62
N LEU A 350 5.06 -27.59 -15.66
CA LEU A 350 3.61 -27.50 -15.68
C LEU A 350 3.18 -26.71 -16.91
N PHE A 351 2.60 -27.37 -17.90
CA PHE A 351 2.08 -26.72 -19.11
C PHE A 351 0.56 -26.63 -19.05
N ALA A 352 0.00 -25.45 -19.29
CA ALA A 352 -1.46 -25.25 -19.29
C ALA A 352 -2.02 -24.87 -20.67
N GLY A 353 -1.24 -24.21 -21.52
CA GLY A 353 -1.68 -23.84 -22.87
C GLY A 353 -0.59 -23.17 -23.69
N ALA A 354 -0.81 -23.07 -25.00
CA ALA A 354 0.05 -22.34 -25.92
C ALA A 354 -0.77 -21.48 -26.88
N ALA A 355 -0.12 -20.46 -27.44
CA ALA A 355 -0.68 -19.62 -28.48
C ALA A 355 0.43 -19.19 -29.46
N CYS A 356 0.09 -18.83 -30.69
CA CYS A 356 1.06 -18.47 -31.72
C CYS A 356 0.62 -17.24 -32.52
N SER A 357 1.58 -16.54 -33.12
CA SER A 357 1.31 -15.51 -34.12
C SER A 357 2.32 -15.56 -35.26
N ARG A 358 1.89 -15.14 -36.45
CA ARG A 358 2.76 -14.82 -37.60
C ARG A 358 3.46 -13.47 -37.48
N GLN A 359 3.09 -12.66 -36.50
CA GLN A 359 3.77 -11.41 -36.16
C GLN A 359 4.84 -11.69 -35.11
N ARG A 360 5.94 -10.92 -35.13
CA ARG A 360 6.86 -10.87 -33.99
C ARG A 360 6.20 -10.01 -32.90
N ILE A 361 5.81 -10.63 -31.80
CA ILE A 361 5.09 -9.97 -30.70
C ILE A 361 5.88 -10.14 -29.40
N PRO A 362 6.50 -9.09 -28.85
CA PRO A 362 7.09 -9.18 -27.52
C PRO A 362 5.99 -9.11 -26.47
N LEU A 363 6.12 -9.92 -25.41
CA LEU A 363 5.39 -9.65 -24.18
C LEU A 363 6.01 -8.44 -23.49
N ARG A 364 5.19 -7.44 -23.22
CA ARG A 364 5.57 -6.26 -22.46
C ARG A 364 5.05 -6.37 -21.04
N SER A 365 5.74 -5.74 -20.10
CA SER A 365 5.10 -5.23 -18.90
C SER A 365 3.98 -4.27 -19.29
N GLU A 366 2.94 -4.13 -18.46
CA GLU A 366 1.99 -3.02 -18.62
C GLU A 366 2.62 -1.68 -18.17
N ASN A 367 3.86 -1.40 -18.58
CA ASN A 367 4.58 -0.18 -18.27
C ASN A 367 4.09 0.94 -19.19
N GLY A 368 2.99 1.56 -18.77
CA GLY A 368 2.32 2.65 -19.45
C GLY A 368 1.37 3.32 -18.47
N ASP A 369 1.27 4.65 -18.55
CA ASP A 369 0.47 5.48 -17.64
C ASP A 369 -0.97 4.95 -17.50
N TYR A 370 -1.25 4.27 -16.37
CA TYR A 370 -2.56 3.71 -16.07
C TYR A 370 -3.37 4.70 -15.25
N MET A 371 -4.25 5.44 -15.92
CA MET A 371 -5.21 6.31 -15.24
C MET A 371 -6.42 5.48 -14.79
N LEU A 372 -6.65 5.42 -13.48
CA LEU A 372 -7.78 4.70 -12.90
C LEU A 372 -9.10 5.43 -13.16
N LYS A 373 -10.13 4.69 -13.58
CA LYS A 373 -11.48 5.19 -13.90
C LYS A 373 -12.54 4.23 -13.36
N ALA A 374 -13.74 4.73 -13.12
CA ALA A 374 -14.91 3.88 -12.89
C ALA A 374 -15.19 2.93 -14.07
N GLY A 375 -15.77 1.75 -13.79
CA GLY A 375 -16.06 0.72 -14.77
C GLY A 375 -16.49 -0.60 -14.12
N LYS A 376 -16.36 -1.72 -14.86
CA LYS A 376 -16.84 -3.06 -14.41
C LYS A 376 -16.26 -3.57 -13.07
N ASP A 377 -15.08 -3.08 -12.70
CA ASP A 377 -14.34 -3.50 -11.51
C ASP A 377 -14.20 -2.40 -10.45
N TRP A 378 -14.65 -1.17 -10.76
CA TRP A 378 -14.49 0.02 -9.92
C TRP A 378 -15.74 0.91 -9.97
N ARG A 379 -16.44 1.08 -8.85
CA ARG A 379 -17.67 1.88 -8.76
C ARG A 379 -17.42 3.08 -7.86
N ARG A 380 -17.91 4.26 -8.25
CA ARG A 380 -17.83 5.47 -7.42
C ARG A 380 -18.55 5.26 -6.09
N ILE A 381 -18.00 5.83 -5.03
CA ILE A 381 -18.61 5.87 -3.70
C ILE A 381 -18.75 7.30 -3.20
N GLU A 382 -19.69 7.49 -2.29
CA GLU A 382 -19.79 8.67 -1.45
C GLU A 382 -19.42 8.25 -0.01
N ASN A 383 -18.26 8.69 0.47
CA ASN A 383 -17.86 8.46 1.86
C ASN A 383 -18.84 9.12 2.83
N ARG A 384 -19.29 8.35 3.84
CA ARG A 384 -20.14 8.83 4.94
C ARG A 384 -19.42 8.56 6.25
N LEU A 385 -18.97 9.63 6.90
CA LEU A 385 -18.11 9.53 8.09
C LEU A 385 -18.92 9.42 9.39
N ASP A 386 -20.09 10.05 9.43
CA ASP A 386 -20.94 10.13 10.61
C ASP A 386 -21.87 8.93 10.72
N VAL A 387 -21.50 8.00 11.60
CA VAL A 387 -22.26 6.76 11.85
C VAL A 387 -23.61 7.07 12.51
N ILE A 388 -24.65 6.43 12.01
CA ILE A 388 -26.01 6.49 12.55
C ILE A 388 -26.04 5.79 13.92
N PRO A 389 -26.51 6.47 15.00
CA PRO A 389 -26.62 5.88 16.33
C PRO A 389 -27.40 4.55 16.35
N GLY A 390 -26.87 3.55 17.05
CA GLY A 390 -27.50 2.23 17.20
C GLY A 390 -27.51 1.34 15.94
N SER A 391 -27.00 1.83 14.80
CA SER A 391 -26.79 1.01 13.60
C SER A 391 -25.78 -0.12 13.85
N ALA A 392 -25.67 -1.09 12.95
CA ALA A 392 -24.69 -2.17 13.07
C ALA A 392 -23.23 -1.71 12.93
N LEU A 393 -22.97 -0.45 12.53
CA LEU A 393 -21.64 0.14 12.46
C LEU A 393 -21.30 1.09 13.63
N ASP A 394 -22.25 1.30 14.57
CA ASP A 394 -22.06 2.05 15.80
C ASP A 394 -21.45 1.17 16.89
N PHE A 395 -20.18 1.39 17.17
CA PHE A 395 -19.38 0.62 18.13
C PHE A 395 -19.13 1.40 19.43
N SER A 396 -19.81 2.53 19.65
CA SER A 396 -19.62 3.36 20.85
C SER A 396 -19.85 2.60 22.15
N SER A 397 -20.83 1.70 22.19
CA SER A 397 -21.15 0.83 23.34
C SER A 397 -20.08 -0.22 23.67
N PHE A 398 -19.15 -0.52 22.74
CA PHE A 398 -18.02 -1.41 22.96
C PHE A 398 -16.71 -0.64 23.25
N ALA A 399 -16.59 0.57 22.73
CA ALA A 399 -15.34 1.33 22.73
C ALA A 399 -15.20 2.29 23.92
N VAL A 400 -16.22 3.11 24.18
CA VAL A 400 -16.12 4.26 25.09
C VAL A 400 -16.99 4.10 26.33
N ASP A 401 -16.49 4.63 27.44
CA ASP A 401 -17.22 4.70 28.71
C ASP A 401 -17.08 6.13 29.25
N ALA A 402 -18.05 6.99 28.94
CA ALA A 402 -17.94 8.44 29.08
C ALA A 402 -18.26 8.97 30.50
N PRO A 403 -17.66 10.11 30.93
CA PRO A 403 -16.54 10.81 30.31
C PRO A 403 -15.19 10.13 30.57
N ALA A 404 -14.17 10.45 29.76
CA ALA A 404 -12.80 9.96 29.96
C ALA A 404 -12.21 10.49 31.29
N GLY A 405 -11.42 9.65 31.94
CA GLY A 405 -10.79 9.96 33.22
C GLY A 405 -11.69 9.82 34.46
N LYS A 406 -12.94 9.35 34.31
CA LYS A 406 -13.87 9.11 35.44
C LYS A 406 -13.46 7.99 36.41
N TYR A 407 -12.40 7.25 36.09
CA TYR A 407 -11.79 6.22 36.93
C TYR A 407 -10.42 6.65 37.46
N GLY A 408 -10.16 7.96 37.44
CA GLY A 408 -8.87 8.53 37.74
C GLY A 408 -7.87 8.29 36.61
N ARG A 409 -6.59 8.35 36.95
CA ARG A 409 -5.50 8.43 35.97
C ARG A 409 -5.08 7.05 35.49
N THR A 410 -4.51 7.01 34.28
CA THR A 410 -3.75 5.83 33.85
C THR A 410 -2.48 5.70 34.70
N ILE A 411 -2.26 4.52 35.25
CA ILE A 411 -1.09 4.11 36.03
C ILE A 411 -0.51 2.83 35.45
N VAL A 412 0.77 2.55 35.73
CA VAL A 412 1.41 1.27 35.40
C VAL A 412 1.35 0.36 36.61
N ARG A 413 0.79 -0.84 36.45
CA ARG A 413 0.75 -1.86 37.50
C ARG A 413 0.65 -3.26 36.89
N ASP A 414 1.39 -4.21 37.46
CA ASP A 414 1.40 -5.62 37.05
C ASP A 414 1.73 -5.82 35.55
N GLY A 415 2.58 -4.94 35.01
CA GLY A 415 2.99 -4.94 33.61
C GLY A 415 1.98 -4.32 32.63
N HIS A 416 0.86 -3.77 33.11
CA HIS A 416 -0.21 -3.23 32.29
C HIS A 416 -0.61 -1.80 32.65
N PHE A 417 -1.30 -1.14 31.74
CA PHE A 417 -2.05 0.08 32.09
C PHE A 417 -3.31 -0.28 32.89
N GLN A 418 -3.54 0.44 33.98
CA GLN A 418 -4.76 0.37 34.80
C GLN A 418 -5.22 1.80 35.13
N PHE A 419 -6.46 1.97 35.59
CA PHE A 419 -6.91 3.26 36.14
C PHE A 419 -6.76 3.29 37.66
N SER A 420 -6.37 4.44 38.24
CA SER A 420 -6.08 4.57 39.68
C SER A 420 -7.25 4.15 40.57
N ASP A 421 -8.48 4.40 40.13
CA ASP A 421 -9.70 4.17 40.90
C ASP A 421 -10.39 2.86 40.47
N ARG A 422 -9.72 2.06 39.62
CA ARG A 422 -10.07 0.68 39.22
C ARG A 422 -8.82 -0.24 39.25
N PRO A 423 -8.17 -0.42 40.42
CA PRO A 423 -7.02 -1.30 40.54
C PRO A 423 -7.39 -2.75 40.20
N GLY A 424 -6.46 -3.48 39.57
CA GLY A 424 -6.63 -4.86 39.15
C GLY A 424 -7.38 -5.05 37.83
N VAL A 425 -7.78 -3.97 37.13
CA VAL A 425 -8.47 -4.04 35.84
C VAL A 425 -7.62 -3.41 34.73
N PRO A 426 -6.95 -4.22 33.87
CA PRO A 426 -6.15 -3.71 32.76
C PRO A 426 -6.99 -3.00 31.68
N VAL A 427 -6.60 -1.78 31.32
CA VAL A 427 -7.21 -0.99 30.23
C VAL A 427 -6.41 -1.12 28.93
N ARG A 428 -7.13 -1.18 27.80
CA ARG A 428 -6.56 -1.12 26.45
C ARG A 428 -7.01 0.16 25.72
N PHE A 429 -6.12 0.75 24.94
CA PHE A 429 -6.40 1.93 24.12
C PHE A 429 -6.37 1.61 22.62
N TYR A 430 -7.50 1.73 21.94
CA TYR A 430 -7.62 1.60 20.48
C TYR A 430 -7.95 2.96 19.91
N GLY A 431 -6.97 3.53 19.22
CA GLY A 431 -7.03 4.94 18.87
C GLY A 431 -6.65 5.27 17.45
N VAL A 432 -6.64 6.57 17.20
CA VAL A 432 -6.21 7.17 15.95
C VAL A 432 -5.41 8.43 16.22
N ASN A 433 -4.59 8.84 15.26
CA ASN A 433 -3.84 10.07 15.38
C ASN A 433 -4.60 11.20 14.67
N LEU A 434 -4.69 12.37 15.31
CA LEU A 434 -5.07 13.61 14.67
C LEU A 434 -3.79 14.41 14.44
N CYS A 435 -3.51 14.72 13.18
CA CYS A 435 -2.24 15.34 12.78
C CYS A 435 -2.44 16.78 12.31
N PHE A 436 -1.45 17.64 12.55
CA PHE A 436 -1.40 19.03 12.07
C PHE A 436 -2.71 19.81 12.35
N SER A 437 -3.37 20.29 11.29
CA SER A 437 -4.58 21.13 11.39
C SER A 437 -5.79 20.40 11.99
N SER A 438 -5.80 19.07 11.99
CA SER A 438 -6.86 18.26 12.62
C SER A 438 -6.87 18.39 14.15
N CYS A 439 -5.78 18.85 14.77
CA CYS A 439 -5.74 19.18 16.20
C CYS A 439 -6.42 20.51 16.55
N PHE A 440 -6.79 21.33 15.55
CA PHE A 440 -7.35 22.67 15.73
C PHE A 440 -8.69 22.84 15.00
N PRO A 441 -9.72 22.02 15.29
CA PRO A 441 -11.06 22.19 14.71
C PRO A 441 -11.74 23.48 15.19
N SER A 442 -12.92 23.82 14.63
CA SER A 442 -13.88 24.69 15.32
C SER A 442 -14.55 23.94 16.49
N LYS A 443 -15.31 24.63 17.33
CA LYS A 443 -15.98 24.01 18.50
C LYS A 443 -17.05 23.01 18.06
N GLU A 444 -17.81 23.36 17.03
CA GLU A 444 -18.81 22.51 16.39
C GLU A 444 -18.17 21.30 15.71
N GLN A 445 -17.03 21.50 15.04
CA GLN A 445 -16.25 20.41 14.43
C GLN A 445 -15.67 19.47 15.50
N ALA A 446 -15.26 19.98 16.66
CA ALA A 446 -14.75 19.17 17.76
C ALA A 446 -15.82 18.23 18.34
N ASP A 447 -17.03 18.73 18.58
CA ASP A 447 -18.17 17.91 19.02
C ASP A 447 -18.49 16.81 17.99
N ILE A 448 -18.47 17.15 16.69
CA ILE A 448 -18.67 16.17 15.61
C ILE A 448 -17.54 15.12 15.60
N ILE A 449 -16.26 15.52 15.65
CA ILE A 449 -15.11 14.61 15.68
C ILE A 449 -15.23 13.64 16.86
N ALA A 450 -15.54 14.14 18.07
CA ALA A 450 -15.61 13.32 19.27
C ALA A 450 -16.72 12.26 19.18
N GLN A 451 -17.92 12.65 18.73
CA GLN A 451 -19.03 11.71 18.51
C GLN A 451 -18.75 10.72 17.37
N ARG A 452 -18.13 11.19 16.29
CA ARG A 452 -17.76 10.39 15.12
C ARG A 452 -16.77 9.28 15.50
N LEU A 453 -15.67 9.62 16.19
CA LEU A 453 -14.65 8.66 16.61
C LEU A 453 -15.20 7.62 17.61
N ALA A 454 -16.02 8.05 18.57
CA ALA A 454 -16.66 7.15 19.52
C ALA A 454 -17.53 6.09 18.82
N ARG A 455 -18.44 6.51 17.91
CA ARG A 455 -19.29 5.59 17.15
C ARG A 455 -18.51 4.74 16.14
N GLN A 456 -17.37 5.23 15.65
CA GLN A 456 -16.47 4.45 14.80
C GLN A 456 -15.70 3.36 15.57
N GLY A 457 -15.77 3.34 16.91
CA GLY A 457 -15.19 2.30 17.74
C GLY A 457 -13.82 2.62 18.32
N PHE A 458 -13.40 3.90 18.31
CA PHE A 458 -12.14 4.35 18.90
C PHE A 458 -12.36 4.94 20.30
N ASN A 459 -11.45 4.62 21.23
CA ASN A 459 -11.49 5.09 22.62
C ASN A 459 -10.30 5.98 23.01
N ALA A 460 -9.38 6.23 22.08
CA ALA A 460 -8.25 7.12 22.30
C ALA A 460 -7.88 7.95 21.06
N VAL A 461 -7.28 9.12 21.28
CA VAL A 461 -6.70 10.00 20.26
C VAL A 461 -5.26 10.34 20.64
N ARG A 462 -4.35 10.31 19.67
CA ARG A 462 -3.02 10.93 19.79
C ARG A 462 -3.03 12.28 19.08
N PHE A 463 -2.68 13.35 19.77
CA PHE A 463 -2.40 14.62 19.12
C PHE A 463 -0.96 14.62 18.63
N HIS A 464 -0.77 14.86 17.33
CA HIS A 464 0.50 14.70 16.66
C HIS A 464 0.74 15.80 15.63
N HIS A 465 2.00 16.14 15.32
CA HIS A 465 2.34 17.20 14.37
C HIS A 465 1.66 18.58 14.62
N PHE A 466 1.15 18.79 15.84
CA PHE A 466 0.42 20.00 16.24
C PHE A 466 1.36 21.12 16.68
N ASP A 467 2.54 20.76 17.17
CA ASP A 467 3.41 21.62 17.96
C ASP A 467 4.01 22.78 17.17
N HIS A 468 4.40 22.54 15.90
CA HIS A 468 4.82 23.59 14.96
C HIS A 468 3.68 24.56 14.59
N LEU A 469 2.43 24.11 14.61
CA LEU A 469 1.28 24.95 14.28
C LEU A 469 0.75 25.71 15.49
N LEU A 470 0.94 25.20 16.71
CA LEU A 470 0.48 25.79 17.98
C LEU A 470 1.25 27.07 18.38
N VAL A 471 2.34 27.43 17.70
CA VAL A 471 3.10 28.67 17.95
C VAL A 471 2.69 29.80 17.00
N LYS A 472 2.96 31.04 17.41
CA LYS A 472 2.66 32.27 16.64
C LYS A 472 3.52 32.40 15.37
N ASP A 473 3.19 33.39 14.53
CA ASP A 473 3.71 33.51 13.17
C ASP A 473 5.24 33.46 13.05
N LEU A 474 5.67 32.72 12.03
CA LEU A 474 7.06 32.47 11.66
C LEU A 474 7.52 33.54 10.66
N PRO A 475 8.79 33.98 10.68
CA PRO A 475 9.91 33.40 11.44
C PRO A 475 10.15 34.05 12.83
N ASP A 476 9.35 35.02 13.25
CA ASP A 476 9.71 35.84 14.40
C ASP A 476 9.45 35.15 15.77
N ASN A 477 8.73 34.03 15.80
CA ASN A 477 8.45 33.29 17.03
C ASN A 477 8.27 31.77 16.85
N TYR A 478 9.08 30.96 17.55
CA TYR A 478 9.03 29.48 17.49
C TYR A 478 8.61 28.81 18.82
N SER A 479 8.40 29.60 19.88
CA SER A 479 8.24 29.10 21.26
C SER A 479 7.06 29.70 22.02
N THR A 480 6.46 30.81 21.56
CA THR A 480 5.24 31.38 22.16
C THR A 480 3.99 30.72 21.57
N VAL A 481 3.17 30.14 22.45
CA VAL A 481 1.88 29.54 22.12
C VAL A 481 0.91 30.59 21.55
N ASP A 482 0.20 30.20 20.50
CA ASP A 482 -0.92 30.92 19.90
C ASP A 482 -2.20 30.66 20.72
N PRO A 483 -2.80 31.69 21.35
CA PRO A 483 -3.95 31.50 22.23
C PRO A 483 -5.23 31.08 21.49
N GLU A 484 -5.41 31.43 20.21
CA GLU A 484 -6.61 30.98 19.46
C GLU A 484 -6.52 29.47 19.17
N LYS A 485 -5.34 29.01 18.75
CA LYS A 485 -5.13 27.58 18.49
C LYS A 485 -5.14 26.78 19.79
N LEU A 486 -4.63 27.32 20.89
CA LEU A 486 -4.76 26.69 22.19
C LEU A 486 -6.23 26.55 22.61
N ASP A 487 -7.06 27.60 22.52
CA ASP A 487 -8.51 27.53 22.81
C ASP A 487 -9.22 26.43 22.02
N ARG A 488 -8.91 26.32 20.71
CA ARG A 488 -9.49 25.32 19.81
C ARG A 488 -9.06 23.90 20.17
N MET A 489 -7.79 23.70 20.50
CA MET A 489 -7.25 22.40 20.94
C MET A 489 -7.77 22.01 22.33
N GLU A 490 -7.93 22.98 23.23
CA GLU A 490 -8.48 22.79 24.58
C GLU A 490 -9.99 22.50 24.56
N TYR A 491 -10.74 23.07 23.62
CA TYR A 491 -12.12 22.67 23.38
C TYR A 491 -12.21 21.25 22.80
N LEU A 492 -11.29 20.86 21.91
CA LEU A 492 -11.21 19.49 21.42
C LEU A 492 -10.90 18.49 22.56
N VAL A 493 -10.00 18.83 23.48
CA VAL A 493 -9.77 18.06 24.72
C VAL A 493 -11.08 17.87 25.50
N TYR A 494 -11.85 18.94 25.70
CA TYR A 494 -13.15 18.88 26.38
C TYR A 494 -14.16 17.99 25.64
N ALA A 495 -14.30 18.12 24.32
CA ALA A 495 -15.23 17.33 23.51
C ALA A 495 -14.88 15.83 23.52
N LEU A 496 -13.60 15.48 23.35
CA LEU A 496 -13.11 14.09 23.43
C LEU A 496 -13.35 13.51 24.82
N LYS A 497 -13.01 14.25 25.88
CA LYS A 497 -13.26 13.85 27.27
C LYS A 497 -14.75 13.58 27.52
N LYS A 498 -15.63 14.49 27.09
CA LYS A 498 -17.09 14.35 27.19
C LYS A 498 -17.61 13.12 26.44
N ALA A 499 -16.98 12.73 25.33
CA ALA A 499 -17.33 11.54 24.55
C ALA A 499 -16.73 10.22 25.09
N GLY A 500 -15.91 10.24 26.14
CA GLY A 500 -15.26 9.04 26.68
C GLY A 500 -13.96 8.64 25.98
N ILE A 501 -13.36 9.54 25.21
CA ILE A 501 -12.11 9.31 24.46
C ILE A 501 -10.92 9.85 25.26
N TYR A 502 -9.93 8.99 25.51
CA TYR A 502 -8.66 9.32 26.18
C TYR A 502 -7.66 9.96 25.21
N ILE A 503 -6.69 10.70 25.75
CA ILE A 503 -5.76 11.52 24.96
C ILE A 503 -4.31 11.16 25.29
N THR A 504 -3.50 10.93 24.26
CA THR A 504 -2.04 10.80 24.35
C THR A 504 -1.36 11.91 23.56
N LEU A 505 -0.14 12.27 23.97
CA LEU A 505 0.62 13.40 23.45
C LEU A 505 2.06 13.00 23.12
N ASP A 506 2.61 13.62 22.09
CA ASP A 506 4.04 13.88 22.01
C ASP A 506 4.34 15.30 22.49
N LEU A 507 5.32 15.47 23.37
CA LEU A 507 5.73 16.81 23.80
C LEU A 507 6.56 17.55 22.73
N PHE A 508 7.21 16.81 21.83
CA PHE A 508 7.83 17.33 20.61
C PHE A 508 7.61 16.40 19.42
N THR A 509 7.27 16.98 18.26
CA THR A 509 7.28 16.30 16.97
C THR A 509 8.09 17.05 15.90
N ILE A 510 7.76 18.32 15.62
CA ILE A 510 8.26 19.03 14.43
C ILE A 510 8.51 20.55 14.61
N ARG A 511 8.50 21.10 15.83
CA ARG A 511 8.94 22.50 16.07
C ARG A 511 10.39 22.71 15.60
N SER A 512 10.77 23.98 15.40
CA SER A 512 12.09 24.41 14.93
C SER A 512 12.69 25.46 15.86
N THR A 513 13.91 25.95 15.61
CA THR A 513 14.51 27.08 16.36
C THR A 513 14.69 28.31 15.46
N LYS A 514 14.83 29.48 16.07
CA LYS A 514 15.32 30.68 15.38
C LYS A 514 16.81 30.57 15.03
N PRO A 515 17.29 31.40 14.09
CA PRO A 515 18.67 31.87 14.08
C PRO A 515 19.06 32.47 15.44
N ASP A 516 20.35 32.33 15.80
CA ASP A 516 21.00 32.79 17.04
C ASP A 516 20.41 32.27 18.38
N GLU A 517 19.28 31.55 18.38
CA GLU A 517 18.67 30.95 19.57
C GLU A 517 19.47 29.74 20.11
N VAL A 518 20.40 29.18 19.34
CA VAL A 518 21.29 28.10 19.76
C VAL A 518 22.73 28.44 19.38
N SER A 519 23.62 28.56 20.37
CA SER A 519 25.01 28.99 20.16
C SER A 519 25.81 28.11 19.17
N ALA A 520 25.46 26.83 19.06
CA ALA A 520 26.07 25.88 18.13
C ALA A 520 25.50 25.94 16.69
N PHE A 521 24.36 26.60 16.48
CA PHE A 521 23.69 26.76 15.19
C PHE A 521 23.23 28.23 15.04
N PRO A 522 24.15 29.19 14.80
CA PRO A 522 23.77 30.60 14.62
C PRO A 522 22.80 30.79 13.45
N GLU A 523 22.90 29.97 12.39
CA GLU A 523 21.95 29.92 11.27
C GLU A 523 20.53 29.45 11.67
N GLY A 524 20.36 28.88 12.88
CA GLY A 524 19.15 28.21 13.34
C GLY A 524 18.95 26.81 12.73
N LEU A 525 17.82 26.18 13.10
CA LEU A 525 17.35 24.93 12.49
C LEU A 525 16.07 25.20 11.70
N ASN A 526 16.11 24.92 10.40
CA ASN A 526 15.03 25.25 9.47
C ASN A 526 13.74 24.45 9.73
N LYS A 527 12.63 24.96 9.20
CA LYS A 527 11.35 24.23 9.17
C LYS A 527 11.53 22.86 8.50
N TYR A 528 11.05 21.82 9.19
CA TYR A 528 11.24 20.40 8.86
C TYR A 528 12.64 19.81 9.12
N ASP A 529 13.56 20.54 9.76
CA ASP A 529 14.83 19.96 10.24
C ASP A 529 14.69 19.19 11.58
N ILE A 530 13.76 18.24 11.55
CA ILE A 530 13.26 17.47 12.69
C ILE A 530 14.37 16.62 13.31
N LEU A 531 15.24 16.06 12.46
CA LEU A 531 16.31 15.16 12.88
C LEU A 531 17.37 15.91 13.69
N ASN A 532 17.78 17.10 13.23
CA ASN A 532 18.79 17.90 13.94
C ASN A 532 18.23 18.49 15.24
N TYR A 533 16.95 18.89 15.29
CA TYR A 533 16.35 19.38 16.54
C TYR A 533 16.33 18.29 17.63
N LYS A 534 15.88 17.08 17.31
CA LYS A 534 15.77 15.97 18.28
C LYS A 534 17.12 15.63 18.93
N ILE A 535 18.17 15.47 18.12
CA ILE A 535 19.52 15.23 18.66
C ILE A 535 20.14 16.49 19.30
N ALA A 536 19.70 17.70 18.93
CA ALA A 536 20.15 18.91 19.60
C ALA A 536 19.56 19.03 21.02
N VAL A 537 18.28 18.68 21.23
CA VAL A 537 17.66 18.55 22.57
C VAL A 537 18.42 17.55 23.46
N LEU A 538 18.92 16.46 22.86
CA LEU A 538 19.75 15.47 23.55
C LEU A 538 21.10 16.07 23.96
N LEU A 539 21.85 16.68 23.03
CA LEU A 539 23.25 17.07 23.24
C LEU A 539 23.49 18.48 23.80
N TYR A 540 22.57 19.44 23.62
CA TYR A 540 22.76 20.84 24.01
C TYR A 540 21.75 21.26 25.10
N PRO A 541 22.22 21.61 26.31
CA PRO A 541 21.35 22.06 27.41
C PRO A 541 20.49 23.30 27.08
N GLU A 542 20.99 24.20 26.22
CA GLU A 542 20.26 25.40 25.76
C GLU A 542 18.93 25.03 25.07
N VAL A 543 18.99 24.17 24.06
CA VAL A 543 17.83 23.66 23.31
C VAL A 543 16.88 22.87 24.22
N ARG A 544 17.46 22.07 25.13
CA ARG A 544 16.68 21.31 26.11
C ARG A 544 15.91 22.22 27.09
N ASN A 545 16.50 23.32 27.53
CA ASN A 545 15.85 24.28 28.42
C ASN A 545 14.75 25.09 27.73
N GLN A 546 14.92 25.42 26.45
CA GLN A 546 13.85 25.99 25.61
C GLN A 546 12.68 25.00 25.50
N PHE A 547 12.97 23.72 25.22
CA PHE A 547 11.97 22.66 25.16
C PHE A 547 11.21 22.48 26.49
N LYS A 548 11.92 22.42 27.62
CA LYS A 548 11.32 22.40 28.97
C LYS A 548 10.41 23.61 29.21
N THR A 549 10.80 24.80 28.76
CA THR A 549 10.00 26.03 28.90
C THR A 549 8.69 25.95 28.11
N PHE A 550 8.73 25.45 26.87
CA PHE A 550 7.52 25.19 26.07
C PHE A 550 6.60 24.17 26.75
N ILE A 551 7.14 23.03 27.22
CA ILE A 551 6.37 21.99 27.90
C ILE A 551 5.66 22.55 29.13
N LYS A 552 6.37 23.31 29.97
CA LYS A 552 5.80 23.90 31.18
C LYS A 552 4.61 24.79 30.82
N THR A 553 4.80 25.73 29.90
CA THR A 553 3.75 26.63 29.41
C THR A 553 2.50 25.88 28.93
N LEU A 554 2.69 24.82 28.13
CA LEU A 554 1.58 24.02 27.60
C LEU A 554 0.84 23.24 28.69
N LEU A 555 1.57 22.50 29.54
CA LEU A 555 0.95 21.57 30.48
C LEU A 555 0.36 22.27 31.72
N THR A 556 0.93 23.41 32.16
CA THR A 556 0.40 24.18 33.31
C THR A 556 -0.68 25.19 32.94
N HIS A 557 -1.03 25.34 31.66
CA HIS A 557 -2.18 26.18 31.28
C HIS A 557 -3.48 25.55 31.78
N LYS A 558 -4.38 26.37 32.32
CA LYS A 558 -5.68 25.91 32.83
C LYS A 558 -6.71 25.95 31.71
N ASN A 559 -7.11 24.79 31.21
CA ASN A 559 -8.11 24.67 30.16
C ASN A 559 -9.45 25.25 30.65
N PRO A 560 -10.01 26.27 29.96
CA PRO A 560 -11.22 26.95 30.42
C PRO A 560 -12.49 26.09 30.31
N TYR A 561 -12.47 25.01 29.53
CA TYR A 561 -13.60 24.11 29.31
C TYR A 561 -13.62 22.91 30.26
N THR A 562 -12.46 22.39 30.67
CA THR A 562 -12.37 21.30 31.67
C THR A 562 -12.14 21.80 33.10
N GLY A 563 -11.75 23.07 33.26
CA GLY A 563 -11.42 23.68 34.55
C GLY A 563 -10.13 23.15 35.18
N GLN A 564 -9.34 22.38 34.43
CA GLN A 564 -8.15 21.66 34.87
C GLN A 564 -6.95 22.02 33.98
N THR A 565 -5.75 21.97 34.53
CA THR A 565 -4.54 21.90 33.72
C THR A 565 -4.41 20.53 33.04
N TRP A 566 -3.63 20.42 31.97
CA TRP A 566 -3.40 19.11 31.33
C TRP A 566 -2.59 18.17 32.25
N LEU A 567 -1.82 18.73 33.18
CA LEU A 567 -1.23 18.00 34.30
C LEU A 567 -2.30 17.39 35.22
N GLU A 568 -3.40 18.09 35.48
CA GLU A 568 -4.48 17.67 36.40
C GLU A 568 -5.46 16.68 35.77
N ASP A 569 -5.70 16.79 34.46
CA ASP A 569 -6.80 16.10 33.79
C ASP A 569 -6.54 14.59 33.55
N PRO A 570 -7.34 13.68 34.15
CA PRO A 570 -7.19 12.23 33.98
C PRO A 570 -7.61 11.69 32.60
N ALA A 571 -8.14 12.52 31.69
CA ALA A 571 -8.38 12.13 30.31
C ALA A 571 -7.08 11.94 29.51
N PHE A 572 -5.97 12.57 29.93
CA PHE A 572 -4.66 12.25 29.39
C PHE A 572 -4.18 10.91 29.96
N ASN A 573 -3.90 9.92 29.10
CA ASN A 573 -3.53 8.57 29.52
C ASN A 573 -2.01 8.42 29.68
N HIS A 574 -1.23 8.51 28.61
CA HIS A 574 0.22 8.37 28.61
C HIS A 574 0.89 9.44 27.72
N ILE A 575 2.21 9.61 27.84
CA ILE A 575 2.95 10.68 27.15
C ILE A 575 4.25 10.13 26.53
N SER A 576 4.47 10.47 25.26
CA SER A 576 5.74 10.38 24.55
C SER A 576 6.50 11.70 24.71
N VAL A 577 7.77 11.67 25.11
CA VAL A 577 8.54 12.92 25.34
C VAL A 577 8.98 13.53 23.99
N LEU A 578 9.86 12.85 23.26
CA LEU A 578 10.17 13.15 21.85
C LEU A 578 9.70 11.99 20.96
N ASN A 579 8.90 12.30 19.94
CA ASN A 579 8.60 11.33 18.91
C ASN A 579 9.87 10.86 18.20
N GLU A 580 9.97 9.57 17.89
CA GLU A 580 11.06 8.93 17.12
C GLU A 580 12.49 9.33 17.57
N ASN A 581 12.77 9.39 18.89
CA ASN A 581 14.05 9.91 19.40
C ASN A 581 15.23 8.90 19.44
N ASN A 582 15.36 8.01 18.45
CA ASN A 582 16.43 6.99 18.44
C ASN A 582 17.81 7.64 18.21
N PRO A 583 18.74 7.66 19.20
CA PRO A 583 19.91 8.51 19.11
C PRO A 583 20.89 8.12 18.00
N ARG A 584 21.09 6.81 17.76
CA ARG A 584 21.97 6.33 16.66
C ARG A 584 21.40 6.72 15.30
N HIS A 585 20.10 6.48 15.10
CA HIS A 585 19.39 6.79 13.87
C HIS A 585 19.41 8.30 13.53
N LEU A 586 19.28 9.15 14.57
CA LEU A 586 19.41 10.60 14.44
C LEU A 586 20.87 10.99 14.15
N TYR A 587 21.83 10.45 14.90
CA TYR A 587 23.26 10.76 14.76
C TYR A 587 23.82 10.42 13.38
N ASP A 588 23.50 9.26 12.83
CA ASP A 588 24.03 8.85 11.53
C ASP A 588 23.64 9.84 10.41
N ARG A 589 22.50 10.53 10.55
CA ARG A 589 21.96 11.51 9.57
C ARG A 589 22.05 12.99 9.96
N CYS A 590 22.57 13.33 11.14
CA CYS A 590 22.65 14.73 11.57
C CYS A 590 23.74 15.53 10.82
N ILE A 591 23.65 16.86 10.89
CA ILE A 591 24.61 17.77 10.25
C ILE A 591 26.02 17.67 10.87
N PRO A 592 27.09 18.01 10.10
CA PRO A 592 28.47 17.93 10.58
C PRO A 592 28.78 18.69 11.88
N ALA A 593 28.05 19.77 12.19
CA ALA A 593 28.21 20.52 13.44
C ALA A 593 27.88 19.67 14.68
N ILE A 594 26.77 18.92 14.63
CA ILE A 594 26.35 18.01 15.71
C ILE A 594 27.34 16.84 15.83
N LYS A 595 27.86 16.34 14.70
CA LYS A 595 28.87 15.28 14.69
C LYS A 595 30.16 15.71 15.41
N ARG A 596 30.66 16.92 15.12
CA ARG A 596 31.83 17.50 15.79
C ARG A 596 31.64 17.70 17.29
N GLU A 597 30.46 18.11 17.75
CA GLU A 597 30.19 18.26 19.18
C GLU A 597 30.24 16.92 19.91
N LEU A 598 29.65 15.85 19.35
CA LEU A 598 29.76 14.52 19.96
C LEU A 598 31.21 13.99 19.92
N GLU A 599 31.98 14.26 18.85
CA GLU A 599 33.41 13.93 18.80
C GLU A 599 34.20 14.64 19.90
N LYS A 600 33.95 15.94 20.12
CA LYS A 600 34.53 16.73 21.23
C LYS A 600 34.14 16.17 22.61
N GLN A 601 32.87 15.84 22.83
CA GLN A 601 32.42 15.20 24.08
C GLN A 601 33.04 13.81 24.26
N THR A 602 33.33 13.09 23.17
CA THR A 602 34.03 11.80 23.20
C THR A 602 35.50 11.96 23.55
N GLN A 603 36.19 12.95 22.99
CA GLN A 603 37.57 13.29 23.36
C GLN A 603 37.68 13.68 24.84
N GLU A 604 36.76 14.49 25.34
CA GLU A 604 36.72 14.89 26.75
C GLU A 604 36.43 13.69 27.67
N TYR A 605 35.49 12.80 27.30
CA TYR A 605 35.26 11.54 28.02
C TYR A 605 36.52 10.68 28.07
N CYS A 606 37.25 10.56 26.95
CA CYS A 606 38.51 9.81 26.89
C CYS A 606 39.58 10.42 27.80
N ARG A 607 39.73 11.75 27.79
CA ARG A 607 40.64 12.51 28.65
C ARG A 607 40.33 12.30 30.14
N GLN A 608 39.06 12.41 30.53
CA GLN A 608 38.61 12.21 31.90
C GLN A 608 38.84 10.78 32.41
N ASN A 609 38.61 9.77 31.55
CA ASN A 609 38.71 8.35 31.90
C ASN A 609 40.09 7.73 31.60
N ARG A 610 41.07 8.52 31.14
CA ARG A 610 42.42 8.08 30.73
C ARG A 610 42.40 6.96 29.66
N ILE A 611 41.49 7.07 28.70
CA ILE A 611 41.34 6.15 27.57
C ILE A 611 42.05 6.75 26.35
N GLU A 612 42.91 5.97 25.69
CA GLU A 612 43.50 6.37 24.41
C GLU A 612 42.48 6.22 23.27
N LEU A 613 42.26 7.29 22.52
CA LEU A 613 41.38 7.30 21.35
C LEU A 613 42.18 6.89 20.10
N THR A 614 41.75 5.82 19.45
CA THR A 614 42.38 5.23 18.26
C THR A 614 41.33 4.99 17.17
N ASP A 615 41.73 4.87 15.90
CA ASP A 615 40.77 4.61 14.82
C ASP A 615 39.96 3.32 15.03
N LYS A 616 40.56 2.31 15.68
CA LYS A 616 39.91 1.04 16.02
C LYS A 616 38.80 1.18 17.06
N ASN A 617 38.92 2.10 18.02
CA ASN A 617 37.93 2.28 19.10
C ASN A 617 37.05 3.54 18.94
N LYS A 618 37.37 4.44 17.98
CA LYS A 618 36.65 5.71 17.80
C LYS A 618 35.13 5.53 17.66
N ARG A 619 34.65 4.62 16.80
CA ARG A 619 33.20 4.41 16.59
C ARG A 619 32.50 3.85 17.84
N SER A 620 33.12 2.89 18.53
CA SER A 620 32.50 2.27 19.72
C SER A 620 32.49 3.21 20.92
N LEU A 621 33.56 3.97 21.15
CA LEU A 621 33.60 5.02 22.18
C LEU A 621 32.59 6.14 21.91
N LEU A 622 32.48 6.60 20.66
CA LEU A 622 31.52 7.63 20.27
C LEU A 622 30.07 7.16 20.47
N MET A 623 29.74 5.92 20.09
CA MET A 623 28.41 5.33 20.35
C MET A 623 28.15 5.17 21.86
N LYS A 624 29.15 4.75 22.64
CA LYS A 624 29.05 4.66 24.11
C LYS A 624 28.75 6.02 24.75
N VAL A 625 29.45 7.08 24.31
CA VAL A 625 29.22 8.45 24.80
C VAL A 625 27.84 8.96 24.38
N LEU A 626 27.38 8.68 23.15
CA LEU A 626 26.02 9.03 22.71
C LEU A 626 24.94 8.40 23.60
N MET A 627 25.06 7.10 23.94
CA MET A 627 24.12 6.44 24.87
C MET A 627 24.23 7.05 26.28
N SER A 628 25.43 7.32 26.79
CA SER A 628 25.61 7.97 28.10
C SER A 628 24.97 9.37 28.17
N ARG A 629 25.06 10.16 27.09
CA ARG A 629 24.40 11.48 27.00
C ARG A 629 22.89 11.35 26.86
N TYR A 630 22.41 10.29 26.21
CA TYR A 630 20.99 9.95 26.19
C TYR A 630 20.46 9.64 27.60
N ASP A 631 21.17 8.82 28.38
CA ASP A 631 20.74 8.43 29.74
C ASP A 631 20.77 9.61 30.73
N GLU A 632 21.64 10.59 30.51
CA GLU A 632 21.62 11.88 31.23
C GLU A 632 20.44 12.77 30.80
N TYR A 633 20.23 12.91 29.48
CA TYR A 633 19.09 13.63 28.91
C TYR A 633 17.75 13.07 29.42
N TRP A 634 17.58 11.74 29.39
CA TRP A 634 16.34 11.08 29.81
C TRP A 634 16.04 11.33 31.29
N ARG A 635 17.04 11.15 32.18
CA ARG A 635 16.89 11.43 33.62
C ARG A 635 16.55 12.90 33.88
N ASP A 636 17.19 13.83 33.17
CA ASP A 636 16.96 15.27 33.29
C ASP A 636 15.56 15.68 32.80
N MET A 637 15.05 15.07 31.72
CA MET A 637 13.69 15.29 31.24
C MET A 637 12.64 14.67 32.17
N VAL A 638 12.83 13.41 32.60
CA VAL A 638 11.90 12.75 33.53
C VAL A 638 11.85 13.51 34.87
N GLY A 639 13.00 13.90 35.43
CA GLY A 639 13.07 14.70 36.65
C GLY A 639 12.26 15.99 36.52
N PHE A 640 12.55 16.79 35.49
CA PHE A 640 11.78 18.01 35.19
C PHE A 640 10.27 17.76 35.04
N LEU A 641 9.86 16.70 34.32
CA LEU A 641 8.44 16.38 34.13
C LEU A 641 7.76 16.01 35.46
N ARG A 642 8.44 15.27 36.35
CA ARG A 642 7.92 14.97 37.70
C ARG A 642 7.88 16.23 38.58
N ASP A 643 8.90 17.08 38.52
CA ASP A 643 8.98 18.33 39.29
C ASP A 643 7.84 19.31 38.95
N ILE A 644 7.43 19.40 37.69
CA ILE A 644 6.24 20.21 37.30
C ILE A 644 4.91 19.49 37.57
N GLY A 645 4.92 18.23 38.02
CA GLY A 645 3.72 17.49 38.46
C GLY A 645 3.16 16.46 37.48
N VAL A 646 3.87 16.06 36.42
CA VAL A 646 3.40 15.03 35.47
C VAL A 646 3.35 13.66 36.16
N LYS A 647 2.14 13.13 36.35
CA LYS A 647 1.88 11.81 36.94
C LYS A 647 1.66 10.69 35.92
N ASN A 648 1.58 11.03 34.63
CA ASN A 648 1.33 10.08 33.56
C ASN A 648 2.53 9.16 33.31
N PRO A 649 2.30 7.92 32.82
CA PRO A 649 3.36 7.08 32.25
C PRO A 649 4.08 7.80 31.12
N LEU A 650 5.42 7.71 31.12
CA LEU A 650 6.33 8.31 30.14
C LEU A 650 7.05 7.25 29.32
N THR A 651 7.20 7.49 28.02
CA THR A 651 8.08 6.73 27.10
C THR A 651 8.88 7.66 26.20
N GLU A 652 9.85 7.09 25.49
CA GLU A 652 10.48 7.68 24.32
C GLU A 652 10.96 6.58 23.35
N GLN A 653 11.78 6.93 22.36
CA GLN A 653 12.37 6.00 21.37
C GLN A 653 11.33 5.04 20.75
N ASN A 654 10.17 5.58 20.43
CA ASN A 654 8.99 4.86 19.96
C ASN A 654 9.05 4.42 18.49
N PHE A 655 10.24 4.26 17.91
CA PHE A 655 10.40 3.60 16.62
C PHE A 655 11.75 2.88 16.52
N CYS A 656 11.88 2.08 15.47
CA CYS A 656 12.92 1.08 15.29
C CYS A 656 12.86 -0.05 16.33
N SER A 657 13.23 -1.25 15.89
CA SER A 657 13.11 -2.49 16.66
C SER A 657 14.47 -3.19 16.80
N TYR A 658 15.53 -2.40 17.00
CA TYR A 658 16.88 -2.92 17.16
C TYR A 658 17.07 -3.47 18.58
N PRO A 659 17.75 -4.62 18.77
CA PRO A 659 17.92 -5.22 20.08
C PRO A 659 18.61 -4.31 21.11
N TYR A 660 19.56 -3.45 20.70
CA TYR A 660 20.25 -2.55 21.64
C TYR A 660 19.30 -1.58 22.39
N LEU A 661 18.16 -1.22 21.79
CA LEU A 661 17.18 -0.29 22.38
C LEU A 661 16.52 -0.83 23.66
N HIS A 662 16.66 -2.13 23.90
CA HIS A 662 16.15 -2.79 25.08
C HIS A 662 16.73 -2.16 26.37
N GLU A 663 18.01 -1.79 26.41
CA GLU A 663 18.62 -1.22 27.62
C GLU A 663 17.95 0.10 28.05
N GLN A 664 17.73 1.04 27.13
CA GLN A 664 17.06 2.31 27.43
C GLN A 664 15.57 2.09 27.74
N ARG A 665 14.87 1.25 26.96
CA ARG A 665 13.44 0.98 27.11
C ARG A 665 13.07 0.36 28.47
N ARG A 666 13.99 -0.31 29.15
CA ARG A 666 13.81 -0.76 30.54
C ARG A 666 13.63 0.38 31.55
N THR A 667 14.08 1.59 31.23
CA THR A 667 14.02 2.77 32.11
C THR A 667 12.73 3.59 31.97
N TYR A 668 11.86 3.26 31.02
CA TYR A 668 10.60 3.96 30.76
C TYR A 668 9.46 3.38 31.62
N ASP A 669 8.35 4.11 31.78
CA ASP A 669 7.18 3.55 32.47
C ASP A 669 6.48 2.49 31.59
N TYR A 670 6.46 2.72 30.28
CA TYR A 670 5.93 1.81 29.25
C TYR A 670 6.82 1.82 28.01
N VAL A 671 6.58 0.89 27.07
CA VAL A 671 7.30 0.83 25.79
C VAL A 671 6.34 1.08 24.65
N ASP A 672 6.70 2.00 23.76
CA ASP A 672 5.99 2.26 22.50
C ASP A 672 6.89 1.90 21.29
N ASN A 673 6.30 1.56 20.14
CA ASN A 673 7.05 1.34 18.91
C ASN A 673 6.17 1.55 17.65
N HIS A 674 6.74 2.00 16.54
CA HIS A 674 6.01 2.42 15.33
C HIS A 674 6.39 1.59 14.12
N LYS A 675 5.38 1.19 13.31
CA LYS A 675 5.66 0.47 12.05
C LYS A 675 4.54 0.57 11.01
N TYR A 676 4.95 0.64 9.75
CA TYR A 676 4.09 0.84 8.59
C TYR A 676 4.26 -0.29 7.57
N TRP A 677 3.16 -0.75 6.99
CA TRP A 677 3.15 -1.72 5.90
C TRP A 677 3.05 -0.96 4.59
N ASP A 678 3.96 -1.29 3.66
CA ASP A 678 4.11 -0.62 2.38
C ASP A 678 4.31 0.92 2.48
N HIS A 679 5.15 1.35 3.41
CA HIS A 679 5.53 2.76 3.55
C HIS A 679 6.17 3.26 2.23
N PRO A 680 5.79 4.45 1.72
CA PRO A 680 6.28 4.96 0.44
C PRO A 680 7.81 5.07 0.38
N SER A 681 8.35 4.73 -0.78
CA SER A 681 9.66 5.20 -1.25
C SER A 681 9.47 6.28 -2.32
N PHE A 682 10.42 7.19 -2.50
CA PHE A 682 10.26 8.40 -3.33
C PHE A 682 11.24 8.40 -4.51
N GLY A 683 10.75 8.66 -5.73
CA GLY A 683 11.59 8.74 -6.95
C GLY A 683 12.21 10.12 -7.21
N GLY A 684 12.25 10.99 -6.21
CA GLY A 684 12.64 12.39 -6.38
C GLY A 684 12.65 13.11 -5.04
N LYS A 685 11.99 14.27 -4.95
CA LYS A 685 11.83 15.00 -3.68
C LYS A 685 11.15 14.09 -2.64
N GLN A 686 11.70 14.04 -1.42
CA GLN A 686 11.08 13.33 -0.30
C GLN A 686 9.63 13.81 -0.09
N TRP A 687 8.71 12.87 0.17
CA TRP A 687 7.26 13.10 0.22
C TRP A 687 6.60 13.61 -1.08
N GLY A 688 7.34 13.59 -2.20
CA GLY A 688 6.87 13.93 -3.55
C GLY A 688 6.56 12.71 -4.43
N LEU A 689 5.88 12.96 -5.54
CA LEU A 689 5.63 12.00 -6.61
C LEU A 689 6.84 11.94 -7.57
N PRO A 690 7.08 10.81 -8.26
CA PRO A 690 6.39 9.53 -8.13
C PRO A 690 6.78 8.79 -6.84
N MET A 691 5.84 8.02 -6.29
CA MET A 691 6.02 7.23 -5.07
C MET A 691 5.86 5.74 -5.35
N PHE A 692 6.70 4.92 -4.72
CA PHE A 692 6.85 3.50 -4.98
C PHE A 692 6.37 2.67 -3.79
N PHE A 693 5.67 1.60 -4.12
CA PHE A 693 4.97 0.69 -3.23
C PHE A 693 5.09 -0.75 -3.77
N LEU A 694 4.98 -1.74 -2.88
CA LEU A 694 4.89 -3.15 -3.23
C LEU A 694 3.54 -3.45 -3.91
N SER A 695 2.45 -2.89 -3.38
CA SER A 695 1.06 -3.18 -3.76
C SER A 695 0.71 -4.68 -3.64
N GLU A 696 1.24 -5.32 -2.59
CA GLU A 696 1.13 -6.75 -2.30
C GLU A 696 0.57 -7.01 -0.90
N SER A 697 -0.01 -8.20 -0.71
CA SER A 697 -0.49 -8.70 0.59
C SER A 697 0.65 -8.76 1.61
N ALA A 698 0.36 -8.42 2.87
CA ALA A 698 1.30 -8.64 3.97
C ALA A 698 1.58 -10.13 4.23
N LEU A 699 0.68 -11.03 3.82
CA LEU A 699 0.84 -12.48 3.99
C LEU A 699 1.83 -13.07 2.98
N ALA A 700 1.90 -12.53 1.76
CA ALA A 700 2.98 -12.83 0.81
C ALA A 700 4.38 -12.48 1.36
N HIS A 701 4.44 -11.61 2.37
CA HIS A 701 5.66 -11.23 3.10
C HIS A 701 5.67 -11.78 4.54
N ARG A 702 5.06 -12.96 4.76
CA ARG A 702 5.00 -13.69 6.04
C ARG A 702 4.45 -12.88 7.22
N GLY A 703 3.48 -11.98 6.99
CA GLY A 703 2.88 -11.15 8.03
C GLY A 703 3.87 -10.15 8.66
N ARG A 704 4.71 -9.52 7.83
CA ARG A 704 5.94 -8.81 8.26
C ARG A 704 5.77 -7.69 9.29
N LEU A 705 4.65 -6.96 9.27
CA LEU A 705 4.47 -5.79 10.13
C LEU A 705 4.42 -6.12 11.63
N PRO A 706 3.52 -7.00 12.13
CA PRO A 706 3.49 -7.37 13.54
C PRO A 706 4.80 -8.02 14.01
N LYS A 707 5.41 -8.88 13.17
CA LYS A 707 6.72 -9.53 13.41
C LYS A 707 7.81 -8.56 13.86
N TRP A 708 7.93 -7.43 13.18
CA TRP A 708 8.91 -6.39 13.50
C TRP A 708 8.67 -5.66 14.84
N LEU A 709 7.52 -5.84 15.50
CA LEU A 709 7.15 -5.10 16.70
C LEU A 709 7.30 -5.96 17.97
N GLY A 710 6.83 -7.22 17.95
CA GLY A 710 6.71 -8.05 19.16
C GLY A 710 7.99 -8.18 20.01
N ASN A 711 9.11 -8.52 19.39
CA ASN A 711 10.39 -8.70 20.11
C ASN A 711 10.97 -7.41 20.71
N SER A 712 10.46 -6.25 20.29
CA SER A 712 10.88 -4.95 20.81
C SER A 712 10.26 -4.59 22.17
N ARG A 713 9.30 -5.39 22.64
CA ARG A 713 8.69 -5.29 23.97
C ARG A 713 9.68 -5.67 25.07
N VAL A 714 9.68 -4.89 26.15
CA VAL A 714 10.27 -5.25 27.44
C VAL A 714 9.17 -5.90 28.29
N PHE A 715 9.37 -7.12 28.75
CA PHE A 715 8.38 -7.80 29.61
C PHE A 715 8.24 -7.11 30.98
N GLY A 716 7.05 -7.19 31.57
CA GLY A 716 6.75 -6.50 32.83
C GLY A 716 6.50 -4.99 32.70
N LYS A 717 6.37 -4.48 31.47
CA LYS A 717 5.93 -3.12 31.15
C LYS A 717 4.77 -3.13 30.17
N PRO A 718 3.88 -2.12 30.21
CA PRO A 718 2.85 -1.95 29.21
C PRO A 718 3.50 -1.75 27.84
N TYR A 719 2.86 -2.26 26.79
CA TYR A 719 3.35 -2.15 25.43
C TYR A 719 2.30 -1.53 24.51
N THR A 720 2.68 -0.44 23.84
CA THR A 720 1.85 0.25 22.88
C THR A 720 2.47 0.27 21.48
N VAL A 721 1.63 0.54 20.49
CA VAL A 721 2.05 1.02 19.17
C VAL A 721 1.18 2.21 18.78
N THR A 722 1.66 3.42 19.06
CA THR A 722 0.93 4.67 18.79
C THR A 722 1.05 5.16 17.34
N GLU A 723 1.71 4.40 16.46
CA GLU A 723 1.65 4.54 14.99
C GLU A 723 1.73 3.18 14.29
N MET A 724 0.63 2.79 13.66
CA MET A 724 0.66 1.78 12.60
C MET A 724 -0.26 2.14 11.45
N ASN A 725 0.06 1.65 10.24
CA ASN A 725 -0.85 1.71 9.10
C ASN A 725 -0.46 0.70 8.01
N PHE A 726 -1.41 0.41 7.14
CA PHE A 726 -1.20 -0.21 5.84
C PHE A 726 -1.45 0.87 4.78
N CYS A 727 -0.38 1.35 4.16
CA CYS A 727 -0.40 2.63 3.44
C CYS A 727 -1.15 2.56 2.10
N TYR A 728 -1.87 3.64 1.78
CA TYR A 728 -2.37 3.87 0.42
C TYR A 728 -1.19 4.17 -0.53
N PRO A 729 -1.17 3.62 -1.76
CA PRO A 729 -2.25 2.97 -2.50
C PRO A 729 -2.23 1.43 -2.46
N ASN A 730 -1.56 0.76 -1.53
CA ASN A 730 -1.52 -0.72 -1.49
C ASN A 730 -2.95 -1.30 -1.54
N SER A 731 -3.20 -2.21 -2.49
CA SER A 731 -4.53 -2.79 -2.73
C SER A 731 -5.03 -3.77 -1.67
N TYR A 732 -4.16 -4.24 -0.77
CA TYR A 732 -4.43 -5.22 0.28
C TYR A 732 -4.58 -4.60 1.67
N ARG A 733 -4.54 -3.27 1.80
CA ARG A 733 -4.48 -2.58 3.11
C ARG A 733 -5.65 -2.83 4.08
N ALA A 734 -6.77 -3.38 3.60
CA ALA A 734 -7.86 -3.88 4.45
C ALA A 734 -7.41 -5.01 5.42
N GLU A 735 -6.35 -5.75 5.07
CA GLU A 735 -5.69 -6.78 5.91
C GLU A 735 -5.28 -6.27 7.29
N GLY A 736 -4.87 -5.00 7.38
CA GLY A 736 -4.23 -4.45 8.57
C GLY A 736 -5.13 -4.47 9.82
N ALA A 737 -6.44 -4.25 9.65
CA ALA A 737 -7.36 -4.21 10.79
C ALA A 737 -7.51 -5.57 11.49
N LEU A 738 -7.48 -6.67 10.73
CA LEU A 738 -7.54 -8.03 11.25
C LEU A 738 -6.17 -8.49 11.73
N LEU A 739 -5.17 -8.52 10.84
CA LEU A 739 -3.85 -9.08 11.14
C LEU A 739 -3.21 -8.42 12.37
N TYR A 740 -3.36 -7.11 12.49
CA TYR A 740 -2.71 -6.36 13.56
C TYR A 740 -3.43 -6.48 14.90
N SER A 741 -4.76 -6.31 14.92
CA SER A 741 -5.54 -6.34 16.15
C SER A 741 -5.64 -7.75 16.75
N ALA A 742 -5.64 -8.78 15.90
CA ALA A 742 -5.55 -10.17 16.33
C ALA A 742 -4.24 -10.44 17.08
N VAL A 743 -3.10 -10.03 16.51
CA VAL A 743 -1.80 -10.17 17.16
C VAL A 743 -1.73 -9.32 18.43
N ALA A 744 -2.19 -8.07 18.42
CA ALA A 744 -2.19 -7.21 19.61
C ALA A 744 -3.02 -7.80 20.77
N GLY A 745 -4.14 -8.46 20.46
CA GLY A 745 -4.95 -9.19 21.43
C GLY A 745 -4.22 -10.40 22.02
N LEU A 746 -3.64 -11.24 21.16
CA LEU A 746 -2.88 -12.45 21.54
C LEU A 746 -1.62 -12.12 22.36
N GLN A 747 -0.92 -11.05 22.00
CA GLN A 747 0.29 -10.61 22.70
C GLN A 747 0.00 -9.91 24.05
N ASP A 748 -1.26 -9.58 24.30
CA ASP A 748 -1.74 -8.75 25.41
C ASP A 748 -1.07 -7.37 25.48
N TRP A 749 -1.17 -6.61 24.38
CA TRP A 749 -0.72 -5.22 24.33
C TRP A 749 -1.75 -4.26 24.96
N ASP A 750 -1.28 -3.08 25.36
CA ASP A 750 -2.05 -2.09 26.11
C ASP A 750 -2.56 -0.94 25.22
N GLY A 751 -2.02 -0.77 24.01
CA GLY A 751 -2.61 0.16 23.05
C GLY A 751 -2.12 0.03 21.61
N ILE A 752 -3.01 0.28 20.65
CA ILE A 752 -2.68 0.33 19.22
C ILE A 752 -3.44 1.49 18.55
N TYR A 753 -2.74 2.27 17.72
CA TYR A 753 -3.29 3.47 17.10
C TYR A 753 -3.03 3.49 15.60
N HIS A 754 -4.04 3.86 14.81
CA HIS A 754 -3.87 4.12 13.38
C HIS A 754 -3.21 5.50 13.17
N TYR A 755 -2.04 5.52 12.54
CA TYR A 755 -1.44 6.74 12.00
C TYR A 755 -1.84 6.90 10.53
N ASP A 756 -2.79 7.76 10.16
CA ASP A 756 -3.56 8.67 11.00
C ASP A 756 -5.03 8.70 10.58
N TYR A 757 -5.87 9.36 11.39
CA TYR A 757 -7.25 9.60 10.99
C TYR A 757 -7.30 10.62 9.86
N ALA A 758 -6.66 11.77 10.09
CA ALA A 758 -6.56 12.88 9.15
C ALA A 758 -5.39 13.81 9.49
N ASP A 759 -4.59 14.19 8.49
CA ASP A 759 -3.59 15.28 8.58
C ASP A 759 -4.21 16.68 8.38
N GLY A 760 -5.45 16.72 7.89
CA GLY A 760 -6.12 17.93 7.44
C GLY A 760 -7.56 18.03 7.92
N ILE A 761 -7.92 19.10 8.66
CA ILE A 761 -9.31 19.39 9.04
C ILE A 761 -10.24 19.43 7.80
N GLY A 762 -9.72 19.94 6.68
CA GLY A 762 -10.43 19.95 5.40
C GLY A 762 -10.79 18.56 4.87
N ARG A 763 -10.03 17.50 5.18
CA ARG A 763 -10.33 16.13 4.72
C ARG A 763 -11.53 15.51 5.43
N MET A 764 -11.86 16.00 6.63
CA MET A 764 -13.00 15.52 7.43
C MET A 764 -14.32 16.27 7.20
N PHE A 765 -14.27 17.45 6.54
CA PHE A 765 -15.39 18.39 6.46
C PHE A 765 -15.60 19.11 5.11
N SER A 766 -14.67 19.03 4.15
CA SER A 766 -14.85 19.72 2.85
C SER A 766 -15.92 19.03 2.00
N LYS A 767 -17.05 19.70 1.80
CA LYS A 767 -18.11 19.21 0.89
C LYS A 767 -17.56 18.99 -0.52
N GLY A 768 -17.92 17.87 -1.14
CA GLY A 768 -17.50 17.52 -2.50
C GLY A 768 -16.00 17.21 -2.67
N LYS A 769 -15.25 17.03 -1.59
CA LYS A 769 -13.85 16.58 -1.64
C LYS A 769 -13.65 15.33 -0.79
N GLN A 770 -13.28 14.23 -1.43
CA GLN A 770 -12.99 12.95 -0.79
C GLN A 770 -11.64 12.50 -1.31
N GLN A 771 -10.58 12.71 -0.52
CA GLN A 771 -9.20 12.49 -0.95
C GLN A 771 -8.59 11.31 -0.19
N LEU A 772 -8.15 10.29 -0.93
CA LEU A 772 -7.30 9.21 -0.41
C LEU A 772 -5.84 9.65 -0.36
N ARG A 773 -5.20 9.36 0.78
CA ARG A 773 -3.83 9.76 1.11
C ARG A 773 -3.13 8.62 1.81
N ILE A 774 -1.79 8.66 1.76
CA ILE A 774 -0.88 7.57 2.18
C ILE A 774 -1.26 7.03 3.56
N PHE A 775 -1.51 7.94 4.51
CA PHE A 775 -1.78 7.62 5.91
C PHE A 775 -3.28 7.74 6.24
N ASP A 776 -3.92 8.87 5.94
CA ASP A 776 -5.28 9.16 6.41
C ASP A 776 -6.30 8.06 6.12
N ILE A 777 -6.92 7.53 7.18
CA ILE A 777 -7.97 6.52 7.08
C ILE A 777 -9.39 7.11 6.95
N CYS A 778 -9.62 8.39 7.30
CA CYS A 778 -10.98 8.93 7.39
C CYS A 778 -11.78 8.82 6.07
N ASN A 779 -11.16 9.07 4.92
CA ASN A 779 -11.80 8.95 3.61
C ASN A 779 -11.63 7.57 2.96
N ASP A 780 -11.04 6.59 3.66
CA ASP A 780 -10.67 5.32 3.09
C ASP A 780 -11.53 4.19 3.67
N MET A 781 -12.69 3.94 3.05
CA MET A 781 -13.65 2.96 3.56
C MET A 781 -13.08 1.53 3.62
N ALA A 782 -12.06 1.22 2.80
CA ALA A 782 -11.33 -0.06 2.86
C ALA A 782 -10.42 -0.19 4.11
N ARG A 783 -10.17 0.89 4.86
CA ARG A 783 -9.53 0.86 6.19
C ARG A 783 -10.53 1.18 7.31
N LEU A 784 -11.39 2.17 7.11
CA LEU A 784 -12.31 2.66 8.15
C LEU A 784 -13.43 1.68 8.52
N ILE A 785 -13.99 0.94 7.55
CA ILE A 785 -15.01 -0.08 7.84
C ILE A 785 -14.37 -1.29 8.56
N PRO A 786 -13.26 -1.88 8.07
CA PRO A 786 -12.54 -2.93 8.81
C PRO A 786 -12.03 -2.54 10.20
N ALA A 787 -11.83 -1.25 10.51
CA ALA A 787 -11.36 -0.83 11.84
C ALA A 787 -12.25 -1.34 13.00
N ARG A 788 -13.53 -1.63 12.76
CA ARG A 788 -14.44 -2.26 13.75
C ARG A 788 -13.98 -3.64 14.21
N ILE A 789 -13.26 -4.37 13.36
CA ILE A 789 -12.61 -5.63 13.71
C ILE A 789 -11.64 -5.40 14.87
N GLY A 790 -10.87 -4.31 14.83
CA GLY A 790 -9.95 -3.98 15.92
C GLY A 790 -10.65 -3.65 17.24
N THR A 791 -11.80 -2.98 17.20
CA THR A 791 -12.61 -2.74 18.39
C THR A 791 -13.10 -4.06 19.03
N ALA A 792 -13.57 -5.03 18.23
CA ALA A 792 -13.98 -6.34 18.73
C ALA A 792 -12.79 -7.16 19.26
N LEU A 793 -11.75 -7.37 18.44
CA LEU A 793 -10.61 -8.22 18.80
C LEU A 793 -9.79 -7.67 19.96
N PHE A 794 -9.55 -6.36 19.98
CA PHE A 794 -8.62 -5.73 20.93
C PHE A 794 -9.31 -5.07 22.13
N LEU A 795 -10.30 -4.19 21.94
CA LEU A 795 -10.97 -3.51 23.07
C LEU A 795 -11.97 -4.41 23.80
N ARG A 796 -12.86 -5.07 23.07
CA ARG A 796 -13.82 -6.02 23.67
C ARG A 796 -13.15 -7.32 24.15
N ARG A 797 -11.90 -7.54 23.72
CA ARG A 797 -11.05 -8.70 24.06
C ARG A 797 -11.60 -10.02 23.53
N ASP A 798 -12.13 -10.04 22.31
CA ASP A 798 -12.58 -11.28 21.65
C ASP A 798 -11.41 -12.26 21.41
N VAL A 799 -10.15 -11.79 21.36
CA VAL A 799 -8.96 -12.64 21.29
C VAL A 799 -8.37 -12.84 22.69
N SER A 800 -8.15 -14.11 23.05
CA SER A 800 -7.53 -14.52 24.29
C SER A 800 -6.02 -14.21 24.28
N PRO A 801 -5.45 -13.64 25.36
CA PRO A 801 -4.00 -13.58 25.56
C PRO A 801 -3.34 -14.97 25.51
N ALA A 802 -2.18 -15.05 24.86
CA ALA A 802 -1.38 -16.27 24.83
C ALA A 802 -0.77 -16.59 26.21
N ALA A 803 -0.94 -17.83 26.68
CA ALA A 803 -0.39 -18.26 27.96
C ALA A 803 1.14 -18.39 27.92
N THR A 804 1.69 -18.84 26.80
CA THR A 804 3.12 -19.09 26.62
C THR A 804 3.90 -17.85 26.21
N ALA A 805 5.19 -17.83 26.54
CA ALA A 805 6.11 -16.77 26.13
C ALA A 805 7.39 -17.31 25.45
N TYR A 806 7.93 -16.51 24.53
CA TYR A 806 9.12 -16.78 23.72
C TYR A 806 10.00 -15.52 23.60
N PRO A 807 10.74 -15.15 24.67
CA PRO A 807 11.61 -13.97 24.66
C PRO A 807 12.90 -14.21 23.86
N VAL A 808 13.49 -13.12 23.38
CA VAL A 808 14.86 -13.08 22.84
C VAL A 808 15.82 -12.56 23.90
N ALA A 809 16.83 -13.36 24.26
CA ALA A 809 17.94 -12.91 25.09
C ALA A 809 18.87 -12.00 24.26
N VAL A 810 19.14 -10.79 24.76
CA VAL A 810 19.92 -9.76 24.04
C VAL A 810 21.02 -9.19 24.94
N ASP A 811 22.27 -9.15 24.46
CA ASP A 811 23.34 -8.36 25.08
C ASP A 811 23.64 -7.18 24.16
N VAL A 812 23.43 -5.95 24.64
CA VAL A 812 23.56 -4.73 23.81
C VAL A 812 24.98 -4.43 23.37
N SER A 813 25.98 -5.12 23.94
CA SER A 813 27.38 -5.06 23.50
C SER A 813 27.71 -6.06 22.38
N SER A 814 26.78 -6.97 22.04
CA SER A 814 27.00 -7.96 20.98
C SER A 814 26.89 -7.33 19.57
N PRO A 815 27.65 -7.84 18.57
CA PRO A 815 27.60 -7.30 17.20
C PRO A 815 26.22 -7.36 16.55
N SER A 816 25.43 -8.42 16.77
CA SER A 816 24.08 -8.48 16.19
C SER A 816 23.11 -7.56 16.91
N ALA A 817 23.29 -7.31 18.21
CA ALA A 817 22.47 -6.33 18.92
C ALA A 817 22.75 -4.89 18.46
N SER A 818 24.01 -4.58 18.12
CA SER A 818 24.40 -3.26 17.63
C SER A 818 23.96 -3.00 16.18
N ASP A 819 24.09 -3.98 15.27
CA ASP A 819 23.99 -3.73 13.83
C ASP A 819 22.98 -4.62 13.06
N ALA A 820 22.25 -5.51 13.75
CA ALA A 820 21.21 -6.36 13.14
C ALA A 820 19.79 -6.12 13.70
N ARG A 821 18.80 -6.75 13.06
CA ARG A 821 17.42 -6.86 13.58
C ARG A 821 17.29 -8.15 14.41
N PHE A 822 16.19 -8.27 15.14
CA PHE A 822 15.80 -9.56 15.73
C PHE A 822 15.76 -10.67 14.67
N PRO A 823 16.16 -11.91 14.99
CA PRO A 823 16.10 -13.03 14.06
C PRO A 823 14.67 -13.31 13.61
N GLU A 824 14.44 -13.44 12.30
CA GLU A 824 13.08 -13.69 11.76
C GLU A 824 12.41 -14.91 12.38
N ILE A 825 13.18 -15.96 12.69
CA ILE A 825 12.67 -17.17 13.33
C ILE A 825 12.13 -16.96 14.76
N ALA A 826 12.58 -15.90 15.44
CA ALA A 826 12.03 -15.44 16.71
C ALA A 826 10.89 -14.44 16.50
N GLU A 827 10.91 -13.64 15.43
CA GLU A 827 9.79 -12.77 15.06
C GLU A 827 8.53 -13.60 14.69
N ASP A 828 8.69 -14.72 13.98
CA ASP A 828 7.61 -15.66 13.62
C ASP A 828 6.82 -16.18 14.85
N LEU A 829 7.45 -16.26 16.03
CA LEU A 829 6.80 -16.73 17.27
C LEU A 829 5.72 -15.77 17.80
N ILE A 830 5.60 -14.56 17.25
CA ILE A 830 4.51 -13.61 17.58
C ILE A 830 3.12 -14.15 17.26
N PHE A 831 3.01 -15.09 16.31
CA PHE A 831 1.76 -15.79 15.99
C PHE A 831 1.53 -17.02 16.87
N ARG A 832 2.55 -17.47 17.63
CA ARG A 832 2.49 -18.65 18.49
C ARG A 832 2.17 -18.30 19.95
N GLY A 833 2.82 -17.27 20.49
CA GLY A 833 2.68 -16.85 21.88
C GLY A 833 3.36 -15.51 22.18
N ARG A 834 3.36 -15.07 23.44
CA ARG A 834 3.86 -13.76 23.86
C ARG A 834 5.37 -13.58 23.57
N THR A 835 5.74 -12.53 22.84
CA THR A 835 7.13 -12.23 22.43
C THR A 835 7.66 -10.97 23.11
N GLY A 836 8.96 -10.69 22.95
CA GLY A 836 9.67 -9.59 23.59
C GLY A 836 11.16 -9.91 23.73
N SER A 837 11.90 -9.06 24.42
CA SER A 837 13.33 -9.27 24.70
C SER A 837 13.62 -9.29 26.21
N LEU A 838 14.78 -9.83 26.58
CA LEU A 838 15.33 -9.84 27.93
C LEU A 838 16.82 -9.48 27.89
N LEU A 839 17.25 -8.55 28.73
CA LEU A 839 18.64 -8.11 28.78
C LEU A 839 19.55 -9.18 29.40
N VAL A 840 20.69 -9.41 28.74
CA VAL A 840 21.80 -10.24 29.22
C VAL A 840 23.02 -9.36 29.49
N ARG A 841 23.79 -9.71 30.51
CA ARG A 841 25.11 -9.12 30.82
C ARG A 841 26.04 -10.18 31.40
N ASP A 842 27.28 -10.22 30.93
CA ASP A 842 28.29 -11.22 31.33
C ASP A 842 27.85 -12.69 31.18
N GLY A 843 26.82 -12.92 30.35
CA GLY A 843 26.15 -14.19 30.13
C GLY A 843 25.10 -14.60 31.15
N LYS A 844 24.55 -13.65 31.92
CA LYS A 844 23.42 -13.83 32.85
C LYS A 844 22.26 -12.91 32.45
N LEU A 845 21.01 -13.37 32.64
CA LEU A 845 19.83 -12.52 32.50
C LEU A 845 19.79 -11.47 33.63
N LEU A 846 19.44 -10.23 33.27
CA LEU A 846 19.15 -9.14 34.20
C LEU A 846 17.65 -8.91 34.41
N ASP A 847 16.83 -9.35 33.46
CA ASP A 847 15.37 -9.24 33.54
C ASP A 847 14.73 -10.54 34.02
N PRO A 848 13.59 -10.46 34.74
CA PRO A 848 12.87 -11.64 35.17
C PRO A 848 12.36 -12.42 33.95
N VAL A 849 12.51 -13.75 34.00
CA VAL A 849 11.93 -14.61 32.96
C VAL A 849 10.41 -14.57 33.07
N PRO A 850 9.67 -14.26 31.99
CA PRO A 850 8.22 -14.15 32.03
C PRO A 850 7.54 -15.46 32.43
N GLU A 851 6.43 -15.36 33.16
CA GLU A 851 5.58 -16.52 33.43
C GLU A 851 5.11 -17.15 32.12
N GLY A 852 5.10 -18.49 32.07
CA GLY A 852 4.73 -19.25 30.87
C GLY A 852 5.82 -19.31 29.79
N THR A 853 7.04 -18.80 30.04
CA THR A 853 8.15 -18.94 29.08
C THR A 853 8.43 -20.41 28.76
N ARG A 854 8.33 -20.78 27.48
CA ARG A 854 8.61 -22.14 27.00
C ARG A 854 10.05 -22.31 26.53
N GLU A 855 10.55 -21.34 25.77
CA GLU A 855 11.90 -21.35 25.21
C GLU A 855 12.42 -19.91 25.08
N ILE A 856 13.73 -19.72 25.23
CA ILE A 856 14.40 -18.43 24.99
C ILE A 856 15.23 -18.50 23.71
N CYS A 857 15.05 -17.54 22.80
CA CYS A 857 15.95 -17.36 21.66
C CYS A 857 17.28 -16.75 22.15
N ASN A 858 18.36 -17.54 22.14
CA ASN A 858 19.68 -17.11 22.59
C ASN A 858 20.46 -16.47 21.42
N MET A 859 20.17 -15.21 21.12
CA MET A 859 20.84 -14.45 20.07
C MET A 859 22.34 -14.33 20.37
N ASP A 860 23.20 -14.48 19.36
CA ASP A 860 24.67 -14.51 19.49
C ASP A 860 25.24 -15.48 20.55
N SER A 861 24.44 -16.45 21.03
CA SER A 861 24.76 -17.32 22.17
C SER A 861 25.19 -16.57 23.45
N VAL A 862 24.68 -15.35 23.67
CA VAL A 862 25.09 -14.49 24.79
C VAL A 862 24.81 -15.11 26.16
N LEU A 863 23.70 -15.83 26.31
CA LEU A 863 23.27 -16.42 27.58
C LEU A 863 24.01 -17.74 27.84
N LYS A 864 24.73 -17.83 28.96
CA LYS A 864 25.54 -19.01 29.35
C LYS A 864 24.72 -20.10 30.04
N SER A 865 23.68 -19.71 30.76
CA SER A 865 22.74 -20.61 31.44
C SER A 865 21.36 -19.98 31.52
N ALA A 866 20.32 -20.78 31.38
CA ALA A 866 18.93 -20.35 31.40
C ALA A 866 18.09 -21.27 32.30
N PRO A 867 17.02 -20.75 32.95
CA PRO A 867 16.12 -21.56 33.78
C PRO A 867 15.13 -22.40 32.96
N VAL A 868 15.11 -22.22 31.64
CA VAL A 868 14.22 -22.88 30.66
C VAL A 868 15.04 -23.19 29.39
N PRO A 869 14.56 -24.07 28.49
CA PRO A 869 15.29 -24.38 27.25
C PRO A 869 15.64 -23.15 26.40
N CYS A 870 16.80 -23.19 25.75
CA CYS A 870 17.23 -22.19 24.79
C CYS A 870 17.37 -22.80 23.39
N PHE A 871 17.10 -22.00 22.36
CA PHE A 871 17.51 -22.30 21.00
C PHE A 871 18.38 -21.17 20.45
N ALA A 872 19.39 -21.51 19.65
CA ALA A 872 20.12 -20.53 18.87
C ALA A 872 19.38 -20.35 17.52
N PRO A 873 19.16 -19.10 17.06
CA PRO A 873 18.28 -18.82 15.93
C PRO A 873 18.73 -19.51 14.64
N GLU A 874 20.03 -19.59 14.38
CA GLU A 874 20.63 -20.21 13.20
C GLU A 874 20.44 -21.74 13.14
N LYS A 875 20.02 -22.37 14.24
CA LYS A 875 19.77 -23.82 14.34
C LYS A 875 18.29 -24.20 14.23
N ARG A 876 17.37 -23.22 14.23
CA ARG A 876 15.92 -23.46 14.18
C ARG A 876 15.39 -23.30 12.76
N LYS A 877 14.66 -24.31 12.28
CA LYS A 877 14.00 -24.29 10.96
C LYS A 877 12.78 -23.36 10.98
N GLN A 878 12.60 -22.59 9.91
CA GLN A 878 11.36 -21.84 9.66
C GLN A 878 10.15 -22.78 9.57
N GLN A 879 8.99 -22.27 9.99
CA GLN A 879 7.71 -22.97 9.92
C GLN A 879 6.88 -22.35 8.79
N GLU A 880 6.22 -23.17 7.98
CA GLU A 880 5.32 -22.67 6.91
C GLU A 880 3.91 -22.36 7.40
N ARG A 881 3.56 -22.84 8.61
CA ARG A 881 2.28 -22.57 9.27
C ARG A 881 2.49 -22.45 10.77
N ILE A 882 1.80 -21.53 11.41
CA ILE A 882 1.86 -21.30 12.86
C ILE A 882 0.44 -21.15 13.40
N LEU A 883 0.08 -22.00 14.35
CA LEU A 883 -1.15 -21.91 15.16
C LEU A 883 -0.78 -21.32 16.53
N SER A 884 -1.59 -20.40 17.06
CA SER A 884 -1.43 -19.86 18.41
C SER A 884 -1.59 -20.94 19.48
N ASP A 885 -1.03 -20.71 20.66
CA ASP A 885 -1.24 -21.60 21.81
C ASP A 885 -2.69 -21.58 22.33
N THR A 886 -3.45 -20.51 22.07
CA THR A 886 -4.90 -20.41 22.28
C THR A 886 -5.71 -21.25 21.27
N GLY A 887 -5.12 -21.59 20.12
CA GLY A 887 -5.82 -22.22 18.99
C GLY A 887 -6.77 -21.29 18.22
N GLU A 888 -6.88 -20.02 18.60
CA GLU A 888 -7.78 -19.04 17.97
C GLU A 888 -7.22 -18.43 16.68
N ILE A 889 -5.90 -18.41 16.49
CA ILE A 889 -5.23 -17.76 15.35
C ILE A 889 -4.34 -18.77 14.61
N GLU A 890 -4.53 -18.88 13.29
CA GLU A 890 -3.62 -19.61 12.40
C GLU A 890 -3.11 -18.68 11.29
N ILE A 891 -1.81 -18.73 11.00
CA ILE A 891 -1.20 -18.14 9.80
C ILE A 891 -0.56 -19.25 8.96
N ASP A 892 -0.87 -19.28 7.67
CA ASP A 892 -0.28 -20.17 6.67
C ASP A 892 0.44 -19.34 5.61
N TYR A 893 1.77 -19.44 5.58
CA TYR A 893 2.61 -18.68 4.66
C TYR A 893 2.60 -19.26 3.24
N ALA A 894 2.42 -20.57 3.10
CA ALA A 894 2.35 -21.23 1.79
C ALA A 894 1.01 -20.94 1.10
N GLY A 895 -0.09 -21.01 1.85
CA GLY A 895 -1.43 -20.64 1.40
C GLY A 895 -1.71 -19.13 1.34
N GLN A 896 -0.83 -18.32 1.94
CA GLN A 896 -1.04 -16.88 2.17
C GLN A 896 -2.39 -16.59 2.85
N THR A 897 -2.72 -17.35 3.91
CA THR A 897 -3.96 -17.17 4.68
C THR A 897 -3.69 -16.80 6.13
N PHE A 898 -4.64 -16.06 6.72
CA PHE A 898 -4.69 -15.77 8.14
C PHE A 898 -6.12 -16.03 8.61
N SER A 899 -6.28 -16.86 9.64
CA SER A 899 -7.56 -17.30 10.18
C SER A 899 -7.67 -16.92 11.64
N LEU A 900 -8.84 -16.41 12.03
CA LEU A 900 -9.20 -16.12 13.41
C LEU A 900 -10.56 -16.74 13.74
N VAL A 901 -10.61 -17.57 14.78
CA VAL A 901 -11.79 -18.33 15.19
C VAL A 901 -11.98 -18.21 16.70
N ALA A 902 -12.68 -17.15 17.12
CA ALA A 902 -13.01 -16.87 18.51
C ALA A 902 -14.54 -16.96 18.75
N PRO A 903 -15.01 -17.10 20.01
CA PRO A 903 -16.44 -17.31 20.29
C PRO A 903 -17.37 -16.21 19.77
N GLN A 904 -16.90 -14.95 19.77
CA GLN A 904 -17.70 -13.75 19.42
C GLN A 904 -17.34 -13.13 18.06
N THR A 905 -16.21 -13.54 17.46
CA THR A 905 -15.76 -13.07 16.15
C THR A 905 -15.04 -14.19 15.40
N GLU A 906 -15.42 -14.41 14.14
CA GLU A 906 -14.67 -15.25 13.19
C GLU A 906 -14.29 -14.42 11.98
N ALA A 907 -13.02 -14.48 11.57
CA ALA A 907 -12.49 -13.61 10.53
C ALA A 907 -11.34 -14.26 9.76
N GLY A 908 -11.16 -13.85 8.49
CA GLY A 908 -10.16 -14.45 7.61
C GLY A 908 -9.61 -13.49 6.55
N ILE A 909 -8.32 -13.67 6.25
CA ILE A 909 -7.60 -13.12 5.11
C ILE A 909 -7.23 -14.29 4.20
N PHE A 910 -7.55 -14.23 2.91
CA PHE A 910 -7.25 -15.30 1.96
C PHE A 910 -7.24 -14.80 0.50
N PRO A 911 -6.44 -15.42 -0.39
CA PRO A 911 -6.37 -15.02 -1.80
C PRO A 911 -7.67 -15.32 -2.57
N ALA A 912 -7.78 -14.78 -3.78
CA ALA A 912 -8.88 -15.09 -4.69
C ALA A 912 -8.97 -16.60 -4.97
N GLY A 913 -10.18 -17.14 -5.08
CA GLY A 913 -10.44 -18.57 -5.29
C GLY A 913 -10.34 -19.43 -4.02
N ALA A 914 -9.60 -18.99 -3.00
CA ALA A 914 -9.47 -19.70 -1.72
C ALA A 914 -10.73 -19.60 -0.83
N THR A 915 -10.79 -20.46 0.18
CA THR A 915 -11.91 -20.55 1.14
C THR A 915 -11.40 -20.46 2.57
N PHE A 916 -11.87 -19.48 3.33
CA PHE A 916 -11.78 -19.45 4.80
C PHE A 916 -12.83 -20.37 5.42
N ARG A 917 -12.47 -21.07 6.49
CA ARG A 917 -13.33 -21.99 7.26
C ARG A 917 -13.10 -21.81 8.76
N GLY A 918 -14.00 -21.09 9.41
CA GLY A 918 -14.15 -21.07 10.86
C GLY A 918 -15.12 -22.16 11.36
N ARG A 919 -15.64 -21.99 12.58
CA ARG A 919 -16.63 -22.90 13.19
C ARG A 919 -18.06 -22.50 12.81
N HIS A 920 -18.31 -21.21 12.68
CA HIS A 920 -19.61 -20.63 12.33
C HIS A 920 -19.62 -19.97 10.95
N LEU A 921 -18.49 -19.46 10.45
CA LEU A 921 -18.36 -18.76 9.17
C LEU A 921 -17.49 -19.56 8.19
N SER A 922 -18.00 -19.82 6.99
CA SER A 922 -17.20 -20.24 5.84
C SER A 922 -17.38 -19.22 4.71
N ALA A 923 -16.29 -18.83 4.06
CA ALA A 923 -16.29 -17.77 3.05
C ALA A 923 -15.36 -18.14 1.89
N ARG A 924 -15.87 -18.18 0.65
CA ARG A 924 -15.07 -18.43 -0.56
C ARG A 924 -15.03 -17.18 -1.44
N SER A 925 -13.83 -16.67 -1.75
CA SER A 925 -13.73 -15.50 -2.61
C SER A 925 -13.82 -15.91 -4.08
N ILE A 926 -14.82 -15.38 -4.77
CA ILE A 926 -15.05 -15.58 -6.20
C ILE A 926 -14.36 -14.48 -7.02
N LYS A 927 -14.27 -13.27 -6.46
CA LYS A 927 -13.64 -12.12 -7.12
C LYS A 927 -12.84 -11.28 -6.12
N THR A 928 -11.57 -11.02 -6.44
CA THR A 928 -10.54 -10.37 -5.58
C THR A 928 -10.16 -11.19 -4.33
N PHE A 929 -9.25 -10.67 -3.50
CA PHE A 929 -8.89 -11.30 -2.22
C PHE A 929 -10.02 -11.15 -1.20
N GLY A 930 -10.11 -12.08 -0.25
CA GLY A 930 -11.12 -12.04 0.81
C GLY A 930 -10.57 -11.39 2.08
N ILE A 931 -11.24 -10.34 2.56
CA ILE A 931 -11.23 -9.92 3.96
C ILE A 931 -12.65 -10.07 4.48
N ILE A 932 -12.84 -11.08 5.33
CA ILE A 932 -14.14 -11.38 5.94
C ILE A 932 -14.04 -11.30 7.46
N ALA A 933 -15.06 -10.77 8.12
CA ALA A 933 -15.23 -10.88 9.56
C ALA A 933 -16.71 -10.90 9.93
N ALA A 934 -17.16 -11.93 10.65
CA ALA A 934 -18.47 -11.95 11.31
C ALA A 934 -18.26 -11.65 12.80
N ILE A 935 -18.99 -10.67 13.33
CA ILE A 935 -18.86 -10.14 14.70
C ILE A 935 -20.24 -10.16 15.36
N THR A 936 -20.37 -10.77 16.54
CA THR A 936 -21.60 -10.69 17.33
C THR A 936 -21.79 -9.27 17.87
N LEU A 937 -22.95 -8.64 17.63
CA LEU A 937 -23.31 -7.33 18.20
C LEU A 937 -24.10 -7.46 19.51
N ASN A 938 -24.58 -8.66 19.83
CA ASN A 938 -25.12 -9.06 21.13
C ASN A 938 -24.83 -10.56 21.39
N GLY A 939 -25.02 -11.01 22.63
CA GLY A 939 -24.65 -12.37 23.05
C GLY A 939 -23.15 -12.53 23.33
N LYS A 940 -22.78 -13.68 23.89
CA LYS A 940 -21.38 -14.08 24.18
C LYS A 940 -20.83 -15.08 23.15
N SER A 941 -21.62 -15.48 22.17
CA SER A 941 -21.25 -16.40 21.10
C SER A 941 -22.17 -16.24 19.88
N PHE A 942 -21.82 -16.87 18.76
CA PHE A 942 -22.73 -16.99 17.60
C PHE A 942 -24.04 -17.74 17.91
N ALA A 943 -24.08 -18.57 18.95
CA ALA A 943 -25.27 -19.39 19.27
C ALA A 943 -26.36 -18.59 20.01
N ASP A 944 -25.97 -17.71 20.93
CA ASP A 944 -26.87 -16.83 21.71
C ASP A 944 -27.01 -15.41 21.12
N SER A 945 -26.27 -15.10 20.05
CA SER A 945 -26.43 -13.85 19.29
C SER A 945 -27.73 -13.83 18.48
N SER A 946 -28.39 -12.67 18.45
CA SER A 946 -29.54 -12.38 17.58
C SER A 946 -29.26 -11.24 16.60
N ARG A 947 -28.05 -10.68 16.61
CA ARG A 947 -27.62 -9.55 15.79
C ARG A 947 -26.12 -9.64 15.51
N LEU A 948 -25.75 -9.70 14.23
CA LEU A 948 -24.37 -9.81 13.78
C LEU A 948 -24.03 -8.70 12.79
N LEU A 949 -22.75 -8.31 12.75
CA LEU A 949 -22.15 -7.55 11.66
C LEU A 949 -21.26 -8.50 10.85
N LEU A 950 -21.44 -8.57 9.54
CA LEU A 950 -20.49 -9.18 8.62
C LEU A 950 -19.79 -8.07 7.82
N ILE A 951 -18.46 -8.01 7.88
CA ILE A 951 -17.63 -7.12 7.05
C ILE A 951 -17.07 -7.93 5.89
N HIS A 952 -17.24 -7.44 4.66
CA HIS A 952 -16.59 -7.91 3.43
C HIS A 952 -15.98 -6.70 2.74
N ALA A 953 -14.72 -6.41 3.04
CA ALA A 953 -14.02 -5.23 2.52
C ALA A 953 -13.01 -5.62 1.42
N THR A 954 -12.86 -4.75 0.43
CA THR A 954 -11.95 -4.95 -0.71
C THR A 954 -10.89 -3.85 -0.75
N ASP A 955 -11.01 -2.91 -1.68
CA ASP A 955 -10.02 -1.87 -1.96
C ASP A 955 -10.74 -0.58 -2.38
N CYS A 956 -10.20 0.57 -1.98
CA CYS A 956 -10.62 1.89 -2.44
C CYS A 956 -9.47 2.62 -3.16
N LYS A 957 -9.78 3.41 -4.19
CA LYS A 957 -8.79 4.18 -4.94
C LYS A 957 -9.35 5.52 -5.39
N GLN A 958 -8.50 6.54 -5.53
CA GLN A 958 -8.94 7.82 -6.06
C GLN A 958 -9.20 7.71 -7.57
N GLU A 959 -10.31 8.24 -8.08
CA GLU A 959 -10.50 8.31 -9.52
C GLU A 959 -9.49 9.27 -10.17
N ASN A 960 -9.14 8.99 -11.43
CA ASN A 960 -8.12 9.70 -12.21
C ASN A 960 -6.69 9.62 -11.64
N SER A 961 -6.45 8.82 -10.60
CA SER A 961 -5.09 8.54 -10.11
C SER A 961 -4.28 7.83 -11.20
N LEU A 962 -3.03 8.26 -11.36
CA LEU A 962 -2.14 7.82 -12.43
C LEU A 962 -1.07 6.90 -11.86
N TYR A 963 -0.95 5.71 -12.44
CA TYR A 963 0.03 4.69 -12.05
C TYR A 963 1.00 4.35 -13.18
N ASP A 964 2.05 3.60 -12.85
CA ASP A 964 2.95 2.93 -13.80
C ASP A 964 2.30 1.79 -14.59
N SER A 965 1.33 1.11 -13.99
CA SER A 965 0.70 -0.11 -14.50
C SER A 965 -0.58 -0.43 -13.73
N ARG A 966 -1.31 -1.49 -14.12
CA ARG A 966 -2.42 -2.04 -13.30
C ARG A 966 -1.99 -2.69 -11.99
N LYS A 967 -0.69 -2.88 -11.71
CA LYS A 967 -0.20 -3.30 -10.39
C LYS A 967 -0.41 -2.21 -9.33
N LEU A 968 -0.53 -0.95 -9.76
CA LEU A 968 -0.68 0.24 -8.90
C LEU A 968 0.52 0.47 -7.96
N SER A 969 1.69 -0.07 -8.33
CA SER A 969 2.94 -0.04 -7.56
C SER A 969 3.63 1.31 -7.54
N VAL A 970 3.45 2.15 -8.56
CA VAL A 970 4.04 3.49 -8.59
C VAL A 970 2.98 4.55 -8.83
N LEU A 971 2.63 5.30 -7.78
CA LEU A 971 1.71 6.43 -7.89
C LEU A 971 2.44 7.64 -8.50
N LYS A 972 1.97 8.10 -9.65
CA LYS A 972 2.50 9.26 -10.40
C LYS A 972 1.64 10.52 -10.24
N HIS A 973 0.33 10.36 -10.01
CA HIS A 973 -0.60 11.46 -9.74
C HIS A 973 -1.73 10.99 -8.82
N TYR A 974 -2.14 11.81 -7.85
CA TYR A 974 -3.17 11.42 -6.86
C TYR A 974 -4.58 11.28 -7.45
N GLY A 975 -4.87 11.88 -8.60
CA GLY A 975 -6.19 11.86 -9.24
C GLY A 975 -6.98 13.13 -9.03
N ASP A 976 -8.29 13.08 -9.31
CA ASP A 976 -9.19 14.16 -8.91
C ASP A 976 -9.43 14.10 -7.39
N LEU A 977 -9.84 15.22 -6.80
CA LEU A 977 -10.05 15.30 -5.34
C LEU A 977 -11.51 15.02 -4.93
N GLN A 978 -12.36 14.55 -5.84
CA GLN A 978 -13.81 14.51 -5.70
C GLN A 978 -14.37 13.09 -5.57
N HIS A 979 -13.82 12.13 -6.31
CA HIS A 979 -14.39 10.79 -6.45
C HIS A 979 -13.45 9.69 -5.97
N VAL A 980 -13.93 8.93 -4.97
CA VAL A 980 -13.32 7.66 -4.57
C VAL A 980 -14.05 6.53 -5.30
N LEU A 981 -13.31 5.52 -5.70
CA LEU A 981 -13.77 4.28 -6.31
C LEU A 981 -13.59 3.13 -5.32
N ALA A 982 -14.57 2.23 -5.23
CA ALA A 982 -14.44 0.95 -4.53
C ALA A 982 -14.33 -0.21 -5.53
N ARG A 983 -13.54 -1.22 -5.18
CA ARG A 983 -13.27 -2.40 -6.01
C ARG A 983 -14.38 -3.45 -5.86
N HIS A 984 -14.80 -3.99 -6.99
CA HIS A 984 -15.78 -5.08 -7.06
C HIS A 984 -15.18 -6.37 -6.50
N GLY A 985 -15.72 -6.86 -5.39
CA GLY A 985 -15.43 -8.18 -4.83
C GLY A 985 -16.71 -8.98 -4.60
N ILE A 986 -16.61 -10.30 -4.75
CA ILE A 986 -17.73 -11.23 -4.62
C ILE A 986 -17.27 -12.39 -3.75
N CYS A 987 -18.01 -12.68 -2.68
CA CYS A 987 -17.71 -13.78 -1.77
C CYS A 987 -18.96 -14.64 -1.52
N GLU A 988 -18.83 -15.96 -1.65
CA GLU A 988 -19.87 -16.91 -1.23
C GLU A 988 -19.75 -17.13 0.28
N ILE A 989 -20.80 -16.80 1.03
CA ILE A 989 -20.83 -16.84 2.50
C ILE A 989 -21.76 -17.95 2.96
N SER A 990 -21.29 -18.73 3.93
CA SER A 990 -22.08 -19.72 4.67
C SER A 990 -21.94 -19.47 6.16
N LEU A 991 -23.06 -19.44 6.88
CA LEU A 991 -23.13 -19.17 8.32
C LEU A 991 -23.95 -20.24 9.05
N SER A 992 -23.38 -20.79 10.13
CA SER A 992 -24.03 -21.73 11.05
C SER A 992 -24.48 -21.01 12.33
N LEU A 993 -25.76 -20.61 12.37
CA LEU A 993 -26.37 -19.82 13.45
C LEU A 993 -27.47 -20.61 14.17
N SER A 994 -28.04 -20.04 15.25
CA SER A 994 -29.22 -20.62 15.89
C SER A 994 -30.46 -20.51 14.99
N GLU A 995 -31.31 -21.55 14.99
CA GLU A 995 -32.54 -21.58 14.17
C GLU A 995 -33.47 -20.41 14.49
N GLY A 996 -34.10 -19.83 13.47
CA GLY A 996 -35.00 -18.70 13.61
C GLY A 996 -35.21 -17.96 12.29
N ASN A 997 -36.11 -16.97 12.31
CA ASN A 997 -36.36 -16.10 11.18
C ASN A 997 -35.26 -15.03 11.08
N TRP A 998 -34.22 -15.31 10.30
CA TRP A 998 -33.13 -14.36 10.05
C TRP A 998 -33.46 -13.42 8.88
N LYS A 999 -32.86 -12.23 8.88
CA LYS A 999 -32.79 -11.32 7.73
C LYS A 999 -31.38 -10.78 7.60
N ILE A 1000 -30.98 -10.49 6.37
CA ILE A 1000 -29.66 -9.95 6.02
C ILE A 1000 -29.87 -8.61 5.30
N TYR A 1001 -29.23 -7.55 5.77
CA TYR A 1001 -29.32 -6.23 5.15
C TYR A 1001 -27.94 -5.75 4.70
N ALA A 1002 -27.81 -5.32 3.45
CA ALA A 1002 -26.63 -4.58 3.00
C ALA A 1002 -26.61 -3.19 3.65
N LEU A 1003 -25.44 -2.72 4.06
CA LEU A 1003 -25.26 -1.44 4.75
C LEU A 1003 -24.51 -0.42 3.89
N ASP A 1004 -24.91 0.84 4.02
CA ASP A 1004 -24.11 2.01 3.62
C ASP A 1004 -23.00 2.27 4.66
N PHE A 1005 -22.05 3.13 4.35
CA PHE A 1005 -20.89 3.40 5.21
C PHE A 1005 -21.21 4.14 6.52
N ASP A 1006 -22.40 4.75 6.63
CA ASP A 1006 -22.95 5.29 7.89
C ASP A 1006 -23.74 4.27 8.72
N GLY A 1007 -23.94 3.06 8.22
CA GLY A 1007 -24.72 1.99 8.85
C GLY A 1007 -26.20 1.97 8.47
N LYS A 1008 -26.64 2.83 7.54
CA LYS A 1008 -28.00 2.76 6.99
C LYS A 1008 -28.21 1.47 6.19
N ARG A 1009 -29.32 0.76 6.41
CA ARG A 1009 -29.73 -0.37 5.56
C ARG A 1009 -30.07 0.12 4.15
N LEU A 1010 -29.42 -0.46 3.14
CA LEU A 1010 -29.68 -0.23 1.71
C LEU A 1010 -30.84 -1.09 1.20
N GLY A 1011 -31.02 -2.28 1.78
CA GLY A 1011 -32.10 -3.22 1.47
C GLY A 1011 -31.75 -4.63 1.92
N GLU A 1012 -32.71 -5.55 1.78
CA GLU A 1012 -32.55 -6.96 2.16
C GLU A 1012 -31.79 -7.74 1.08
N VAL A 1013 -30.85 -8.59 1.51
CA VAL A 1013 -30.01 -9.41 0.62
C VAL A 1013 -30.62 -10.81 0.52
N PRO A 1014 -30.92 -11.31 -0.69
CA PRO A 1014 -31.43 -12.67 -0.85
C PRO A 1014 -30.47 -13.74 -0.34
N PHE A 1015 -30.98 -14.68 0.44
CA PHE A 1015 -30.23 -15.80 1.00
C PHE A 1015 -31.07 -17.08 0.97
N LYS A 1016 -30.40 -18.23 1.11
CA LYS A 1016 -31.03 -19.54 1.34
C LYS A 1016 -30.83 -19.91 2.80
N GLN A 1017 -31.86 -20.46 3.43
CA GLN A 1017 -31.78 -20.98 4.79
C GLN A 1017 -32.31 -22.42 4.87
N ALA A 1018 -31.61 -23.28 5.60
CA ALA A 1018 -32.02 -24.63 5.94
C ALA A 1018 -31.68 -24.88 7.43
N GLY A 1019 -32.69 -24.84 8.30
CA GLY A 1019 -32.48 -24.85 9.75
C GLY A 1019 -31.63 -23.65 10.19
N GLY A 1020 -30.52 -23.94 10.88
CA GLY A 1020 -29.51 -22.95 11.29
C GLY A 1020 -28.48 -22.57 10.21
N GLN A 1021 -28.50 -23.20 9.03
CA GLN A 1021 -27.55 -22.90 7.96
C GLN A 1021 -28.07 -21.80 7.03
N ILE A 1022 -27.30 -20.73 6.87
CA ILE A 1022 -27.57 -19.58 6.00
C ILE A 1022 -26.51 -19.53 4.90
N HIS A 1023 -26.92 -19.37 3.64
CA HIS A 1023 -26.02 -19.24 2.49
C HIS A 1023 -26.42 -18.06 1.61
N PHE A 1024 -25.48 -17.18 1.29
CA PHE A 1024 -25.71 -16.04 0.39
C PHE A 1024 -24.44 -15.59 -0.33
N VAL A 1025 -24.60 -14.71 -1.32
CA VAL A 1025 -23.48 -14.07 -2.04
C VAL A 1025 -23.34 -12.64 -1.55
N ALA A 1026 -22.19 -12.32 -0.94
CA ALA A 1026 -21.81 -10.97 -0.56
C ALA A 1026 -21.10 -10.30 -1.75
N ASP A 1027 -21.86 -9.54 -2.54
CA ASP A 1027 -21.36 -8.71 -3.63
C ASP A 1027 -21.19 -7.25 -3.16
N THR A 1028 -19.97 -6.71 -3.24
CA THR A 1028 -19.73 -5.31 -2.83
C THR A 1028 -20.43 -4.30 -3.74
N PHE A 1029 -20.82 -4.67 -4.96
CA PHE A 1029 -21.56 -3.83 -5.92
C PHE A 1029 -23.07 -3.97 -5.74
N TYR A 1030 -23.57 -3.62 -4.56
CA TYR A 1030 -25.00 -3.70 -4.24
C TYR A 1030 -25.87 -2.90 -5.23
N GLY A 1031 -26.75 -3.60 -5.95
CA GLY A 1031 -27.64 -2.99 -6.94
C GLY A 1031 -26.93 -2.33 -8.12
N THR A 1032 -27.58 -1.35 -8.74
CA THR A 1032 -27.10 -0.68 -9.96
C THR A 1032 -25.99 0.35 -9.71
N ASP A 1033 -26.03 1.04 -8.58
CA ASP A 1033 -25.31 2.30 -8.33
C ASP A 1033 -24.66 2.40 -6.94
N ARG A 1034 -24.92 1.47 -6.02
CA ARG A 1034 -24.41 1.51 -4.64
C ARG A 1034 -23.24 0.57 -4.40
N VAL A 1035 -22.55 0.76 -3.28
CA VAL A 1035 -21.48 -0.11 -2.80
C VAL A 1035 -21.78 -0.46 -1.34
N THR A 1036 -21.43 -1.67 -0.94
CA THR A 1036 -21.46 -2.09 0.47
C THR A 1036 -20.19 -2.87 0.82
N PHE A 1037 -19.65 -2.63 2.01
CA PHE A 1037 -18.59 -3.45 2.62
C PHE A 1037 -19.06 -4.14 3.91
N ALA A 1038 -20.35 -4.04 4.25
CA ALA A 1038 -20.87 -4.50 5.53
C ALA A 1038 -22.34 -4.92 5.44
N TYR A 1039 -22.70 -5.96 6.19
CA TYR A 1039 -24.03 -6.54 6.24
C TYR A 1039 -24.47 -6.69 7.69
N GLU A 1040 -25.70 -6.31 8.00
CA GLU A 1040 -26.33 -6.58 9.29
C GLU A 1040 -27.20 -7.83 9.18
N LEU A 1041 -26.96 -8.83 10.02
CA LEU A 1041 -27.85 -9.99 10.16
C LEU A 1041 -28.63 -9.86 11.46
N ILE A 1042 -29.95 -10.01 11.40
CA ILE A 1042 -30.84 -9.97 12.57
C ILE A 1042 -31.75 -11.18 12.56
N LYS A 1043 -31.91 -11.80 13.73
CA LYS A 1043 -32.99 -12.74 14.02
C LYS A 1043 -34.19 -11.95 14.52
N GLU A 1044 -35.26 -11.95 13.74
CA GLU A 1044 -36.53 -11.35 14.15
C GLU A 1044 -37.12 -12.12 15.35
N LYS A 1045 -37.95 -11.43 16.15
CA LYS A 1045 -38.61 -11.98 17.33
C LYS A 1045 -39.90 -12.69 16.97
#